data_AF-A0A1Y1RUQ1-F1
#
_entry.id   AF-A0A1Y1RUQ1-F1
#
_cell.length_a   1.000
_cell.length_b   1.000
_cell.length_c   1.000
_cell.angle_alpha   90.00
_cell.angle_beta   90.00
_cell.angle_gamma   90.00
#
_symmetry.space_group_name_H-M   'P 1'
#
loop_
_entity.id
_entity.type
_entity.pdbx_description
1 polymer ?
#
loop_
_entity_poly.entity_id
_entity_poly.type
_entity_poly.pdbx_seq_one_letter_code
_entity_poly.pdbx_strand_id
1 'polypeptide(L)'
;MTNSGTDAVRIVLKNSGRELSVPLSLLEDKSREFLENYATFDLVGPEFRALLGEGDGTERFTGLLRACGFEDDSAGFFSALVPLLDGTGPADATVRGIRLPYLYLLSLLELVIPQHGYVSVKDVESLVDLTNLEVPDSQREDLQKVMEMYPVRLSYHTVRQMMLSPDVAYQYMPFVEELDPVGHANTWIGQFHQGLLEQMYQNRVIYLLNMSCPVYCRFCFRKHKESRNEENPTVEDVEKAIEHVRSSPDIKEIVITGGDPFLSRRNMEATIDGLMTIDHVQTLRLATRSVAYYPDLFLRKDESWMKFLKHKNYELQLHGKRMEIATHFIHPDEVSPVSLEIITELVKSGIAVYIQTPFLKDCNDRGPELARLFKLLRGAGAEMHYIYIPCSPIHGNSVYWSPLSDGIDIAEYLRAHLSDRSVPKICTATPIGKMEWYTSGWAVEPVEGEENFIWIRTPYTPDYFKSFAPLATELPNIRVNPEGTLDIQYMAKMGKDAYFLGSRPLRIQHVPVPMDVPETLKGLSLRPLLRCESIVPTGIPGLDRVHETRVEMDCRAGEEVFEYLRENPVISDVIVRPESGVGESLYRLKRIAGELGKIGHINAMRIRSSEFTCAPEVFSRPLVTALADMNHLSVSGPLRLEIETWFLNASQLTGEHRRLTRRLTNRGITVYANTPLLGGINDFPDEICQLTFAYRKAGIEFHHLYVAGHPVQREWNREHPVDMYDVIDIASKIRREGSGREGPRYILQTPLGEVYYGLTSSFIHGEDGIRVKLDSYSLPYFREMYPDYQLPENVEIGKDGKPVIPVSGLVSSTEFPI
;
A
#
# COMPACT_ATOMS: atom_id res chain seq x y z
N MET A 1 34.40 21.68 45.07
CA MET A 1 35.28 22.13 43.97
C MET A 1 35.81 20.85 43.34
N THR A 2 35.56 20.47 42.09
CA THR A 2 35.12 21.16 40.86
C THR A 2 34.81 20.05 39.85
N ASN A 3 33.60 20.01 39.30
CA ASN A 3 33.40 19.78 37.87
C ASN A 3 31.95 20.16 37.52
N SER A 4 31.79 21.40 37.06
CA SER A 4 30.64 21.85 36.28
C SER A 4 30.63 21.05 34.98
N GLY A 5 29.98 19.88 35.01
CA GLY A 5 29.82 19.02 33.84
C GLY A 5 28.81 19.65 32.89
N THR A 6 29.32 20.18 31.78
CA THR A 6 28.63 20.60 30.55
C THR A 6 27.08 20.55 30.58
N ASP A 7 26.44 21.69 30.87
CA ASP A 7 24.96 21.86 30.82
C ASP A 7 24.36 21.64 29.41
N ALA A 8 25.21 21.48 28.38
CA ALA A 8 24.80 21.25 27.00
C ALA A 8 25.79 20.35 26.26
N VAL A 9 25.27 19.57 25.31
CA VAL A 9 26.03 18.73 24.38
C VAL A 9 26.31 19.54 23.12
N ARG A 10 27.59 19.71 22.78
CA ARG A 10 28.03 20.40 21.57
C ARG A 10 28.08 19.41 20.41
N ILE A 11 27.47 19.78 19.28
CA ILE A 11 27.46 19.00 18.05
C ILE A 11 28.10 19.86 16.96
N VAL A 12 29.11 19.36 16.28
CA VAL A 12 29.72 20.03 15.12
C VAL A 12 29.40 19.21 13.90
N LEU A 13 28.50 19.72 13.05
CA LEU A 13 28.09 19.04 11.84
C LEU A 13 29.28 18.94 10.88
N LYS A 14 29.68 17.71 10.53
CA LYS A 14 30.97 17.43 9.87
C LYS A 14 31.18 18.19 8.56
N ASN A 15 30.17 18.20 7.69
CA ASN A 15 30.30 18.70 6.31
C ASN A 15 29.93 20.18 6.19
N SER A 16 28.95 20.64 6.97
CA SER A 16 28.56 22.06 6.99
C SER A 16 29.42 22.93 7.93
N GLY A 17 30.18 22.31 8.84
CA GLY A 17 30.96 23.01 9.86
C GLY A 17 30.12 23.76 10.91
N ARG A 18 28.79 23.62 10.87
CA ARG A 18 27.88 24.32 11.79
C ARG A 18 28.01 23.76 13.19
N GLU A 19 28.25 24.64 14.14
CA GLU A 19 28.26 24.30 15.56
C GLU A 19 26.89 24.52 16.18
N LEU A 20 26.39 23.48 16.84
CA LEU A 20 25.12 23.45 17.53
C LEU A 20 25.34 23.06 18.99
N SER A 21 24.44 23.48 19.86
CA SER A 21 24.48 23.16 21.29
C SER A 21 23.07 22.87 21.76
N VAL A 22 22.87 21.69 22.34
CA VAL A 22 21.57 21.25 22.86
C VAL A 22 21.70 21.02 24.37
N PRO A 23 20.86 21.65 25.21
CA PRO A 23 20.84 21.40 26.64
C PRO A 23 20.68 19.91 26.95
N LEU A 24 21.47 19.39 27.90
CA LEU A 24 21.44 17.98 28.29
C LEU A 24 20.04 17.55 28.76
N SER A 25 19.37 18.39 29.55
CA SER A 25 18.03 18.13 30.07
C SER A 25 16.98 17.89 28.97
N LEU A 26 17.06 18.62 27.84
CA LEU A 26 16.13 18.43 26.72
C LEU A 26 16.34 17.08 26.04
N LEU A 27 17.59 16.63 25.91
CA LEU A 27 17.90 15.32 25.34
C LEU A 27 17.39 14.19 26.25
N GLU A 28 17.54 14.34 27.56
CA GLU A 28 16.99 13.40 28.54
C GLU A 28 15.46 13.37 28.54
N ASP A 29 14.81 14.54 28.50
CA ASP A 29 13.35 14.66 28.45
C ASP A 29 12.79 14.01 27.17
N LYS A 30 13.35 14.35 26.01
CA LYS A 30 12.95 13.78 24.71
C LYS A 30 13.18 12.28 24.65
N SER A 31 14.28 11.79 25.24
CA SER A 31 14.55 10.36 25.30
C SER A 31 13.52 9.62 26.15
N ARG A 32 13.21 10.14 27.34
CA ARG A 32 12.18 9.56 28.22
C ARG A 32 10.81 9.58 27.55
N GLU A 33 10.45 10.68 26.91
CA GLU A 33 9.19 10.81 26.15
C GLU A 33 9.11 9.78 25.02
N PHE A 34 10.16 9.62 24.22
CA PHE A 34 10.18 8.65 23.14
C PHE A 34 10.09 7.22 23.67
N LEU A 35 10.86 6.89 24.70
CA LEU A 35 10.89 5.54 25.27
C LEU A 35 9.59 5.18 25.97
N GLU A 36 8.87 6.14 26.52
CA GLU A 36 7.53 5.95 27.08
C GLU A 36 6.51 5.60 25.98
N ASN A 37 6.45 6.45 24.94
CA ASN A 37 5.34 6.45 23.99
C ASN A 37 5.57 5.58 22.75
N TYR A 38 6.81 5.43 22.29
CA TYR A 38 7.13 4.87 20.96
C TYR A 38 8.13 3.71 20.99
N ALA A 39 8.71 3.34 22.13
CA ALA A 39 9.51 2.13 22.24
C ALA A 39 8.62 0.88 22.29
N THR A 40 7.99 0.56 21.16
CA THR A 40 7.16 -0.65 20.95
C THR A 40 7.85 -1.65 20.02
N PHE A 41 7.38 -2.90 20.05
CA PHE A 41 7.93 -3.98 19.23
C PHE A 41 8.09 -3.60 17.76
N ASP A 42 7.08 -3.00 17.14
CA ASP A 42 7.10 -2.65 15.72
C ASP A 42 7.96 -1.44 15.37
N LEU A 43 8.08 -0.46 16.27
CA LEU A 43 8.76 0.81 15.99
C LEU A 43 10.26 0.73 16.26
N VAL A 44 10.67 0.02 17.32
CA VAL A 44 12.09 -0.08 17.71
C VAL A 44 12.68 -1.47 17.53
N GLY A 45 11.85 -2.48 17.25
CA GLY A 45 12.26 -3.87 17.09
C GLY A 45 12.33 -4.65 18.42
N PRO A 46 12.23 -6.00 18.35
CA PRO A 46 12.23 -6.88 19.53
C PRO A 46 13.48 -6.75 20.39
N GLU A 47 14.66 -6.77 19.76
CA GLU A 47 15.95 -6.77 20.47
C GLU A 47 16.13 -5.50 21.30
N PHE A 48 15.91 -4.33 20.68
CA PHE A 48 16.00 -3.06 21.38
C PHE A 48 14.93 -2.95 22.47
N ARG A 49 13.68 -3.35 22.20
CA ARG A 49 12.61 -3.31 23.21
C ARG A 49 12.95 -4.15 24.44
N ALA A 50 13.51 -5.34 24.25
CA ALA A 50 13.89 -6.25 25.34
C ALA A 50 15.02 -5.67 26.21
N LEU A 51 15.99 -4.98 25.59
CA LEU A 51 17.11 -4.34 26.29
C LEU A 51 16.68 -3.25 27.29
N LEU A 52 15.57 -2.55 27.02
CA LEU A 52 15.09 -1.45 27.87
C LEU A 52 14.56 -1.92 29.23
N GLY A 53 14.18 -3.20 29.37
CA GLY A 53 13.46 -3.71 30.53
C GLY A 53 12.00 -3.25 30.59
N GLU A 54 11.32 -3.52 31.69
CA GLU A 54 9.97 -3.03 31.96
C GLU A 54 9.99 -1.72 32.73
N GLY A 55 8.86 -1.01 32.73
CA GLY A 55 8.72 0.25 33.45
C GLY A 55 8.30 1.43 32.58
N ASP A 56 8.34 2.61 33.18
CA ASP A 56 8.09 3.89 32.52
C ASP A 56 9.31 4.39 31.71
N GLY A 57 9.16 5.53 31.03
CA GLY A 57 10.20 6.12 30.19
C GLY A 57 11.50 6.45 30.94
N THR A 58 11.44 6.73 32.25
CA THR A 58 12.62 6.99 33.08
C THR A 58 13.35 5.69 33.40
N GLU A 59 12.60 4.66 33.78
CA GLU A 59 13.15 3.31 34.02
C GLU A 59 13.76 2.74 32.73
N ARG A 60 13.08 2.88 31.59
CA ARG A 60 13.58 2.46 30.27
C ARG A 60 14.81 3.25 29.84
N PHE A 61 14.85 4.56 30.09
CA PHE A 61 16.04 5.36 29.79
C PHE A 61 17.24 4.92 30.65
N THR A 62 17.00 4.61 31.92
CA THR A 62 18.03 4.05 32.81
C THR A 62 18.52 2.69 32.31
N GLY A 63 17.60 1.83 31.84
CA GLY A 63 17.91 0.57 31.17
C GLY A 63 18.80 0.76 29.93
N LEU A 64 18.47 1.74 29.08
CA LEU A 64 19.26 2.10 27.89
C LEU A 64 20.68 2.56 28.26
N LEU A 65 20.80 3.46 29.24
CA LEU A 65 22.09 3.95 29.73
C LEU A 65 22.95 2.80 30.25
N ARG A 66 22.38 1.91 31.07
CA ARG A 66 23.06 0.72 31.58
C ARG A 66 23.50 -0.21 30.45
N ALA A 67 22.62 -0.51 29.49
CA ALA A 67 22.93 -1.36 28.34
C ALA A 67 24.10 -0.81 27.50
N CYS A 68 24.19 0.52 27.38
CA CYS A 68 25.28 1.20 26.69
C CYS A 68 26.53 1.44 27.59
N GLY A 69 26.52 1.04 28.86
CA GLY A 69 27.62 1.20 29.81
C GLY A 69 27.83 2.63 30.33
N PHE A 70 26.77 3.44 30.35
CA PHE A 70 26.74 4.83 30.83
C PHE A 70 25.80 4.98 32.04
N GLU A 71 25.80 4.00 32.95
CA GLU A 71 24.98 4.05 34.16
C GLU A 71 25.29 5.34 34.95
N ASP A 72 24.23 6.12 35.25
CA ASP A 72 24.30 7.44 35.87
C ASP A 72 25.14 8.50 35.11
N ASP A 73 25.47 8.29 33.83
CA ASP A 73 26.27 9.20 32.98
C ASP A 73 25.57 9.52 31.64
N SER A 74 24.43 10.20 31.71
CA SER A 74 23.70 10.65 30.52
C SER A 74 24.52 11.59 29.63
N ALA A 75 25.35 12.46 30.23
CA ALA A 75 26.24 13.36 29.50
C ALA A 75 27.25 12.60 28.64
N GLY A 76 27.87 11.55 29.19
CA GLY A 76 28.77 10.66 28.46
C GLY A 76 28.05 9.88 27.36
N PHE A 77 26.83 9.41 27.61
CA PHE A 77 26.00 8.74 26.61
C PHE A 77 25.72 9.64 25.40
N PHE A 78 25.19 10.86 25.62
CA PHE A 78 24.89 11.76 24.51
C PHE A 78 26.16 12.27 23.81
N SER A 79 27.27 12.44 24.55
CA SER A 79 28.56 12.77 23.93
C SER A 79 29.05 11.66 23.00
N ALA A 80 28.84 10.39 23.37
CA ALA A 80 29.15 9.23 22.51
C ALA A 80 28.17 9.08 21.34
N LEU A 81 26.97 9.67 21.44
CA LEU A 81 25.94 9.64 20.41
C LEU A 81 26.14 10.73 19.34
N VAL A 82 26.85 11.82 19.64
CA VAL A 82 27.10 12.96 18.71
C VAL A 82 27.56 12.53 17.30
N PRO A 83 28.52 11.59 17.12
CA PRO A 83 28.93 11.14 15.78
C PRO A 83 27.78 10.54 14.95
N LEU A 84 26.75 10.01 15.60
CA LEU A 84 25.57 9.46 14.93
C LEU A 84 24.63 10.56 14.40
N LEU A 85 24.76 11.79 14.91
CA LEU A 85 23.93 12.95 14.55
C LEU A 85 24.66 13.99 13.70
N ASP A 86 25.98 13.87 13.54
CA ASP A 86 26.83 14.86 12.84
C ASP A 86 27.08 14.57 11.35
N GLY A 87 26.41 13.56 10.79
CA GLY A 87 26.52 13.14 9.39
C GLY A 87 27.57 12.06 9.10
N THR A 88 28.16 11.41 10.13
CA THR A 88 29.11 10.29 9.96
C THR A 88 28.54 8.89 10.23
N GLY A 89 27.32 8.77 10.73
CA GLY A 89 26.75 7.50 11.15
C GLY A 89 26.33 6.60 9.98
N PRO A 90 26.87 5.37 9.84
CA PRO A 90 26.31 4.37 8.94
C PRO A 90 24.89 3.95 9.40
N ALA A 91 24.16 3.25 8.54
CA ALA A 91 22.87 2.61 8.84
C ALA A 91 22.88 1.68 10.09
N ASP A 92 24.06 1.37 10.61
CA ASP A 92 24.33 0.63 11.85
C ASP A 92 24.89 1.55 12.96
N ALA A 93 24.13 2.60 13.27
CA ALA A 93 24.43 3.53 14.35
C ALA A 93 24.45 2.80 15.71
N THR A 94 25.65 2.59 16.27
CA THR A 94 25.84 1.90 17.55
C THR A 94 26.51 2.79 18.59
N VAL A 95 26.07 2.66 19.85
CA VAL A 95 26.76 3.21 21.01
C VAL A 95 27.25 2.04 21.86
N ARG A 96 28.58 1.87 21.93
CA ARG A 96 29.24 0.73 22.59
C ARG A 96 28.66 -0.64 22.21
N GLY A 97 28.35 -0.84 20.93
CA GLY A 97 27.84 -2.09 20.38
C GLY A 97 26.32 -2.27 20.45
N ILE A 98 25.58 -1.35 21.08
CA ILE A 98 24.12 -1.34 21.07
C ILE A 98 23.64 -0.52 19.87
N ARG A 99 22.89 -1.15 18.96
CA ARG A 99 22.26 -0.46 17.83
C ARG A 99 21.08 0.37 18.30
N LEU A 100 21.10 1.67 17.98
CA LEU A 100 20.01 2.57 18.32
C LEU A 100 18.96 2.60 17.19
N PRO A 101 17.65 2.56 17.51
CA PRO A 101 16.60 2.60 16.50
C PRO A 101 16.61 3.92 15.72
N TYR A 102 16.36 3.83 14.42
CA TYR A 102 16.24 4.99 13.52
C TYR A 102 15.28 6.07 14.07
N LEU A 103 14.08 5.66 14.51
CA LEU A 103 13.07 6.60 15.02
C LEU A 103 13.49 7.32 16.31
N TYR A 104 14.30 6.65 17.14
CA TYR A 104 14.86 7.28 18.35
C TYR A 104 15.84 8.38 17.97
N LEU A 105 16.78 8.09 17.05
CA LEU A 105 17.73 9.09 16.54
C LEU A 105 17.02 10.25 15.83
N LEU A 106 16.00 9.96 15.02
CA LEU A 106 15.20 10.97 14.33
C LEU A 106 14.53 11.92 15.34
N SER A 107 14.03 11.38 16.46
CA SER A 107 13.41 12.17 17.53
C SER A 107 14.40 13.14 18.21
N LEU A 108 15.68 12.75 18.33
CA LEU A 108 16.73 13.61 18.88
C LEU A 108 17.15 14.68 17.87
N LEU A 109 17.16 14.38 16.57
CA LEU A 109 17.44 15.37 15.53
C LEU A 109 16.42 16.50 15.48
N GLU A 110 15.21 16.33 16.01
CA GLU A 110 14.24 17.42 16.18
C GLU A 110 14.75 18.51 17.14
N LEU A 111 15.60 18.16 18.11
CA LEU A 111 16.23 19.13 19.02
C LEU A 111 17.48 19.75 18.40
N VAL A 112 18.24 18.99 17.62
CA VAL A 112 19.46 19.45 16.94
C VAL A 112 19.13 20.43 15.82
N ILE A 113 18.13 20.09 15.01
CA ILE A 113 17.61 20.92 13.93
C ILE A 113 16.16 21.23 14.30
N PRO A 114 15.83 22.28 15.07
CA PRO A 114 14.46 22.56 15.53
C PRO A 114 13.57 23.27 14.49
N GLN A 115 14.13 23.62 13.33
CA GLN A 115 13.40 24.38 12.32
C GLN A 115 12.24 23.57 11.72
N HIS A 116 11.18 24.29 11.35
CA HIS A 116 9.98 23.76 10.71
C HIS A 116 9.80 24.40 9.34
N GLY A 117 8.92 23.82 8.52
CA GLY A 117 8.70 24.31 7.15
C GLY A 117 9.67 23.73 6.13
N TYR A 118 9.81 24.42 5.00
CA TYR A 118 10.62 23.99 3.86
C TYR A 118 11.38 25.15 3.23
N VAL A 119 12.48 24.82 2.55
CA VAL A 119 13.43 25.77 1.95
C VAL A 119 13.71 25.36 0.50
N SER A 120 13.76 26.34 -0.40
CA SER A 120 14.26 26.12 -1.77
C SER A 120 15.77 26.35 -1.79
N VAL A 121 16.52 25.37 -2.28
CA VAL A 121 17.99 25.38 -2.27
C VAL A 121 18.47 25.83 -3.65
N LYS A 122 19.33 26.85 -3.69
CA LYS A 122 19.73 27.52 -4.94
C LYS A 122 21.07 27.06 -5.48
N ASP A 123 21.96 26.63 -4.60
CA ASP A 123 23.32 26.24 -4.95
C ASP A 123 23.81 25.07 -4.08
N VAL A 124 24.88 24.43 -4.56
CA VAL A 124 25.46 23.24 -3.91
C VAL A 124 26.02 23.54 -2.52
N GLU A 125 26.55 24.74 -2.29
CA GLU A 125 27.04 25.16 -0.96
C GLU A 125 25.90 25.20 0.05
N SER A 126 24.80 25.87 -0.29
CA SER A 126 23.57 25.89 0.51
C SER A 126 22.97 24.50 0.72
N LEU A 127 23.12 23.59 -0.25
CA LEU A 127 22.67 22.20 -0.12
C LEU A 127 23.47 21.45 0.95
N VAL A 128 24.80 21.54 0.91
CA VAL A 128 25.70 20.93 1.90
C VAL A 128 25.47 21.54 3.27
N ASP A 129 25.32 22.87 3.35
CA ASP A 129 25.06 23.58 4.60
C ASP A 129 23.73 23.19 5.27
N LEU A 130 22.71 22.91 4.46
CA LEU A 130 21.39 22.52 4.93
C LEU A 130 21.33 21.05 5.34
N THR A 131 21.84 20.17 4.49
CA THR A 131 21.69 18.71 4.63
C THR A 131 22.82 18.06 5.42
N ASN A 132 23.96 18.75 5.52
CA ASN A 132 25.20 18.21 6.07
C ASN A 132 25.65 16.91 5.36
N LEU A 133 25.20 16.66 4.14
CA LEU A 133 25.65 15.55 3.31
C LEU A 133 26.82 15.99 2.44
N GLU A 134 27.77 15.07 2.22
CA GLU A 134 28.97 15.35 1.43
C GLU A 134 28.63 15.40 -0.06
N VAL A 135 29.20 16.39 -0.75
CA VAL A 135 29.20 16.48 -2.21
C VAL A 135 30.66 16.58 -2.67
N PRO A 136 31.16 15.62 -3.48
CA PRO A 136 32.53 15.66 -3.98
C PRO A 136 32.80 16.93 -4.79
N ASP A 137 33.96 17.55 -4.57
CA ASP A 137 34.33 18.79 -5.26
C ASP A 137 34.32 18.66 -6.78
N SER A 138 34.69 17.47 -7.29
CA SER A 138 34.66 17.15 -8.73
C SER A 138 33.26 17.14 -9.34
N GLN A 139 32.21 17.00 -8.53
CA GLN A 139 30.82 16.92 -8.98
C GLN A 139 30.05 18.23 -8.80
N ARG A 140 30.58 19.21 -8.03
CA ARG A 140 29.84 20.42 -7.65
C ARG A 140 29.33 21.23 -8.85
N GLU A 141 30.14 21.37 -9.91
CA GLU A 141 29.74 22.13 -11.09
C GLU A 141 28.57 21.47 -11.84
N ASP A 142 28.65 20.16 -12.08
CA ASP A 142 27.60 19.43 -12.79
C ASP A 142 26.34 19.31 -11.93
N LEU A 143 26.49 19.16 -10.62
CA LEU A 143 25.37 19.16 -9.69
C LEU A 143 24.64 20.52 -9.67
N GLN A 144 25.38 21.62 -9.82
CA GLN A 144 24.77 22.94 -9.97
C GLN A 144 23.89 23.00 -11.23
N LYS A 145 24.36 22.47 -12.37
CA LYS A 145 23.56 22.36 -13.62
C LYS A 145 22.31 21.53 -13.40
N VAL A 146 22.42 20.41 -12.67
CA VAL A 146 21.27 19.57 -12.29
C VAL A 146 20.25 20.35 -11.48
N MET A 147 20.67 21.14 -10.49
CA MET A 147 19.78 21.95 -9.65
C MET A 147 19.09 23.08 -10.43
N GLU A 148 19.75 23.61 -11.47
CA GLU A 148 19.18 24.61 -12.36
C GLU A 148 18.10 24.03 -13.28
N MET A 149 18.28 22.78 -13.74
CA MET A 149 17.32 22.04 -14.56
C MET A 149 16.16 21.45 -13.74
N TYR A 150 16.49 20.92 -12.56
CA TYR A 150 15.59 20.22 -11.65
C TYR A 150 15.71 20.81 -10.24
N PRO A 151 14.85 21.79 -9.89
CA PRO A 151 14.96 22.53 -8.63
C PRO A 151 14.94 21.63 -7.39
N VAL A 152 15.68 22.05 -6.36
CA VAL A 152 15.70 21.37 -5.06
C VAL A 152 14.90 22.18 -4.05
N ARG A 153 13.98 21.50 -3.37
CA ARG A 153 13.22 22.04 -2.24
C ARG A 153 13.04 20.95 -1.20
N LEU A 154 13.42 21.24 0.04
CA LEU A 154 13.45 20.27 1.13
C LEU A 154 12.69 20.82 2.33
N SER A 155 11.98 19.95 3.05
CA SER A 155 11.46 20.28 4.38
C SER A 155 12.54 19.99 5.42
N TYR A 156 12.50 20.66 6.56
CA TYR A 156 13.38 20.30 7.67
C TYR A 156 13.08 18.90 8.22
N HIS A 157 11.86 18.37 8.05
CA HIS A 157 11.55 16.99 8.41
C HIS A 157 12.37 16.02 7.54
N THR A 158 12.32 16.21 6.22
CA THR A 158 13.09 15.41 5.26
C THR A 158 14.59 15.57 5.48
N VAL A 159 15.10 16.78 5.75
CA VAL A 159 16.53 16.98 6.05
C VAL A 159 16.99 16.09 7.21
N ARG A 160 16.23 16.01 8.30
CA ARG A 160 16.57 15.13 9.43
C ARG A 160 16.57 13.65 9.04
N GLN A 161 15.59 13.22 8.24
CA GLN A 161 15.52 11.85 7.74
C GLN A 161 16.71 11.52 6.82
N MET A 162 17.06 12.42 5.90
CA MET A 162 18.19 12.27 4.97
C MET A 162 19.54 12.15 5.69
N MET A 163 19.71 12.84 6.83
CA MET A 163 20.93 12.74 7.64
C MET A 163 21.13 11.34 8.26
N LEU A 164 20.06 10.57 8.42
CA LEU A 164 20.09 9.24 9.05
C LEU A 164 19.90 8.09 8.06
N SER A 165 19.26 8.34 6.92
CA SER A 165 18.88 7.32 5.96
C SER A 165 19.39 7.68 4.55
N PRO A 166 20.36 6.93 4.01
CA PRO A 166 20.80 7.12 2.63
C PRO A 166 19.67 6.84 1.64
N ASP A 167 18.74 5.94 1.95
CA ASP A 167 17.57 5.64 1.11
C ASP A 167 16.57 6.79 1.05
N VAL A 168 16.42 7.56 2.14
CA VAL A 168 15.66 8.82 2.10
C VAL A 168 16.47 9.86 1.32
N ALA A 169 17.75 10.03 1.60
CA ALA A 169 18.63 10.96 0.86
C ALA A 169 18.58 10.70 -0.64
N TYR A 170 18.54 9.43 -1.05
CA TYR A 170 18.52 9.00 -2.44
C TYR A 170 17.29 9.51 -3.23
N GLN A 171 16.20 9.83 -2.53
CA GLN A 171 14.96 10.30 -3.12
C GLN A 171 14.90 11.82 -3.31
N TYR A 172 15.79 12.57 -2.64
CA TYR A 172 15.72 14.04 -2.55
C TYR A 172 17.06 14.76 -2.87
N MET A 173 18.21 14.10 -2.71
CA MET A 173 19.51 14.65 -3.14
C MET A 173 19.65 14.59 -4.66
N PRO A 174 20.11 15.67 -5.32
CA PRO A 174 20.40 15.63 -6.74
C PRO A 174 21.60 14.70 -7.05
N PHE A 175 21.64 14.16 -8.28
CA PHE A 175 22.76 13.37 -8.81
C PHE A 175 23.27 13.94 -10.13
N VAL A 176 24.56 13.80 -10.42
CA VAL A 176 25.13 14.25 -11.70
C VAL A 176 24.58 13.46 -12.89
N GLU A 177 24.22 12.20 -12.65
CA GLU A 177 23.58 11.29 -13.60
C GLU A 177 22.22 11.80 -14.06
N GLU A 178 21.58 12.74 -13.35
CA GLU A 178 20.32 13.32 -13.80
C GLU A 178 20.48 14.18 -15.07
N LEU A 179 21.71 14.54 -15.46
CA LEU A 179 21.99 15.19 -16.75
C LEU A 179 21.81 14.24 -17.95
N ASP A 180 21.65 12.94 -17.72
CA ASP A 180 21.33 11.95 -18.74
C ASP A 180 19.96 12.25 -19.39
N PRO A 181 19.91 12.55 -20.70
CA PRO A 181 18.67 12.84 -21.39
C PRO A 181 17.88 11.59 -21.79
N VAL A 182 18.33 10.38 -21.44
CA VAL A 182 17.60 9.15 -21.76
C VAL A 182 16.24 9.12 -21.03
N GLY A 183 15.19 8.70 -21.75
CA GLY A 183 13.81 8.69 -21.27
C GLY A 183 12.92 9.64 -22.07
N HIS A 184 11.76 9.97 -21.51
CA HIS A 184 10.83 10.94 -22.06
C HIS A 184 10.93 12.28 -21.33
N ALA A 185 10.68 13.38 -22.05
CA ALA A 185 10.48 14.68 -21.40
C ALA A 185 9.20 14.69 -20.54
N ASN A 186 8.14 14.04 -21.05
CA ASN A 186 6.85 13.84 -20.39
C ASN A 186 6.38 12.41 -20.66
N THR A 187 5.93 11.68 -19.63
CA THR A 187 5.41 10.30 -19.76
C THR A 187 3.91 10.22 -20.03
N TRP A 188 3.20 11.35 -20.03
CA TRP A 188 1.74 11.37 -20.14
C TRP A 188 1.31 11.84 -21.52
N ILE A 189 0.54 11.00 -22.20
CA ILE A 189 -0.20 11.36 -23.42
C ILE A 189 -1.66 11.60 -23.00
N GLY A 190 -1.85 12.61 -22.15
CA GLY A 190 -3.18 13.09 -21.79
C GLY A 190 -3.61 14.17 -22.77
N GLN A 191 -4.65 13.89 -23.54
CA GLN A 191 -5.27 14.83 -24.46
C GLN A 191 -6.02 15.97 -23.74
N PHE A 192 -5.34 16.81 -22.97
CA PHE A 192 -5.76 18.17 -22.63
C PHE A 192 -4.52 18.90 -22.11
N HIS A 193 -3.74 19.47 -23.01
CA HIS A 193 -2.69 20.46 -22.69
C HIS A 193 -3.29 21.82 -22.29
N GLN A 194 -4.47 21.84 -21.64
CA GLN A 194 -5.18 23.04 -21.19
C GLN A 194 -5.28 23.12 -19.65
N GLY A 195 -4.20 22.70 -18.97
CA GLY A 195 -3.94 23.09 -17.58
C GLY A 195 -4.55 22.19 -16.51
N LEU A 196 -5.85 22.24 -16.24
CA LEU A 196 -6.37 21.95 -14.89
C LEU A 196 -7.00 20.56 -14.66
N LEU A 197 -7.65 19.98 -15.67
CA LEU A 197 -8.28 18.65 -15.62
C LEU A 197 -7.70 17.72 -16.69
N GLU A 198 -7.29 16.52 -16.29
CA GLU A 198 -6.83 15.47 -17.19
C GLU A 198 -7.79 14.27 -17.14
N GLN A 199 -8.30 13.85 -18.30
CA GLN A 199 -9.19 12.69 -18.42
C GLN A 199 -8.51 11.53 -19.16
N MET A 200 -7.87 10.63 -18.40
CA MET A 200 -7.29 9.40 -18.94
C MET A 200 -8.28 8.24 -18.99
N TYR A 201 -9.44 8.39 -18.35
CA TYR A 201 -10.42 7.33 -18.17
C TYR A 201 -11.83 7.89 -18.28
N GLN A 202 -12.77 7.09 -18.76
CA GLN A 202 -14.15 7.54 -18.94
C GLN A 202 -14.79 8.00 -17.62
N ASN A 203 -14.56 7.26 -16.53
CA ASN A 203 -15.28 7.44 -15.27
C ASN A 203 -14.56 8.32 -14.23
N ARG A 204 -13.39 8.88 -14.54
CA ARG A 204 -12.60 9.63 -13.56
C ARG A 204 -11.64 10.63 -14.21
N VAL A 205 -11.41 11.72 -13.51
CA VAL A 205 -10.48 12.78 -13.92
C VAL A 205 -9.46 13.08 -12.84
N ILE A 206 -8.30 13.56 -13.27
CA ILE A 206 -7.24 14.08 -12.42
C ILE A 206 -7.36 15.61 -12.44
N TYR A 207 -7.29 16.23 -11.27
CA TYR A 207 -7.55 17.65 -11.08
C TYR A 207 -6.37 18.33 -10.36
N LEU A 208 -5.65 19.19 -11.05
CA LEU A 208 -4.39 19.79 -10.59
C LEU A 208 -4.58 21.13 -9.85
N LEU A 209 -4.71 21.13 -8.52
CA LEU A 209 -4.99 22.38 -7.78
C LEU A 209 -3.76 23.28 -7.53
N ASN A 210 -2.56 22.80 -7.86
CA ASN A 210 -1.30 23.52 -7.64
C ASN A 210 -0.17 22.92 -8.48
N MET A 211 0.84 23.69 -8.88
CA MET A 211 1.98 23.19 -9.70
C MET A 211 3.24 22.87 -8.88
N SER A 212 3.32 23.39 -7.66
CA SER A 212 4.46 23.22 -6.76
C SER A 212 4.21 22.21 -5.64
N CYS A 213 5.28 21.70 -5.05
CA CYS A 213 5.29 20.86 -3.85
C CYS A 213 6.08 21.58 -2.75
N PRO A 214 5.85 21.27 -1.46
CA PRO A 214 6.73 21.74 -0.39
C PRO A 214 8.09 21.00 -0.40
N VAL A 215 8.16 19.80 -0.98
CA VAL A 215 9.39 19.01 -1.16
C VAL A 215 9.42 18.43 -2.58
N TYR A 216 10.57 18.48 -3.26
CA TYR A 216 10.73 17.96 -4.62
C TYR A 216 11.45 16.62 -4.63
N CYS A 217 10.73 15.57 -5.03
CA CYS A 217 11.27 14.23 -5.25
C CYS A 217 12.05 14.19 -6.56
N ARG A 218 13.24 13.59 -6.56
CA ARG A 218 14.10 13.53 -7.75
C ARG A 218 13.56 12.64 -8.88
N PHE A 219 12.76 11.64 -8.53
CA PHE A 219 12.08 10.75 -9.47
C PHE A 219 10.74 11.29 -10.01
N CYS A 220 10.37 12.53 -9.67
CA CYS A 220 9.07 13.09 -10.04
C CYS A 220 8.92 13.24 -11.57
N PHE A 221 7.79 12.81 -12.13
CA PHE A 221 7.49 13.02 -13.55
C PHE A 221 7.23 14.50 -13.94
N ARG A 222 7.13 15.42 -12.96
CA ARG A 222 7.08 16.89 -13.15
C ARG A 222 8.33 17.59 -12.57
N LYS A 223 9.49 16.92 -12.58
CA LYS A 223 10.74 17.44 -11.99
C LYS A 223 11.33 18.65 -12.73
N HIS A 224 11.06 18.78 -14.02
CA HIS A 224 11.55 19.88 -14.86
C HIS A 224 11.12 21.25 -14.28
N LYS A 225 12.06 22.19 -14.21
CA LYS A 225 11.82 23.56 -13.71
C LYS A 225 10.66 24.26 -14.41
N GLU A 226 10.52 24.05 -15.71
CA GLU A 226 9.45 24.63 -16.52
C GLU A 226 8.07 24.24 -15.97
N SER A 227 7.85 22.94 -15.71
CA SER A 227 6.60 22.44 -15.13
C SER A 227 6.30 23.01 -13.74
N ARG A 228 7.35 23.36 -12.96
CA ARG A 228 7.20 23.94 -11.61
C ARG A 228 6.92 25.44 -11.62
N ASN A 229 7.22 26.11 -12.73
CA ASN A 229 7.06 27.55 -12.92
C ASN A 229 5.74 27.90 -13.64
N GLU A 230 4.98 26.90 -14.08
CA GLU A 230 3.62 27.11 -14.58
C GLU A 230 2.75 27.82 -13.53
N GLU A 231 1.84 28.69 -13.99
CA GLU A 231 0.96 29.43 -13.11
C GLU A 231 0.01 28.48 -12.35
N ASN A 232 -0.18 28.75 -11.05
CA ASN A 232 -1.15 28.00 -10.27
C ASN A 232 -2.57 28.37 -10.68
N PRO A 233 -3.52 27.41 -10.68
CA PRO A 233 -4.90 27.69 -11.05
C PRO A 233 -5.56 28.68 -10.09
N THR A 234 -6.41 29.53 -10.64
CA THR A 234 -7.28 30.42 -9.87
C THR A 234 -8.58 29.73 -9.47
N VAL A 235 -9.39 30.37 -8.63
CA VAL A 235 -10.73 29.87 -8.31
C VAL A 235 -11.65 29.87 -9.53
N GLU A 236 -11.49 30.81 -10.45
CA GLU A 236 -12.28 30.85 -11.68
C GLU A 236 -11.97 29.64 -12.58
N ASP A 237 -10.68 29.26 -12.67
CA ASP A 237 -10.28 28.05 -13.37
C ASP A 237 -10.89 26.82 -12.69
N VAL A 238 -10.91 26.81 -11.35
CA VAL A 238 -11.52 25.75 -10.57
C VAL A 238 -13.02 25.59 -10.87
N GLU A 239 -13.74 26.70 -10.97
CA GLU A 239 -15.17 26.71 -11.31
C GLU A 239 -15.44 26.18 -12.73
N LYS A 240 -14.59 26.53 -13.71
CA LYS A 240 -14.67 26.00 -15.08
C LYS A 240 -14.48 24.49 -15.12
N ALA A 241 -13.51 23.97 -14.36
CA ALA A 241 -13.28 22.54 -14.23
C ALA A 241 -14.48 21.81 -13.59
N ILE A 242 -15.10 22.40 -12.56
CA ILE A 242 -16.32 21.86 -11.95
C ILE A 242 -17.47 21.80 -12.96
N GLU A 243 -17.63 22.82 -13.82
CA GLU A 243 -18.66 22.81 -14.87
C GLU A 243 -18.44 21.68 -15.89
N HIS A 244 -17.19 21.44 -16.29
CA HIS A 244 -16.88 20.29 -17.13
C HIS A 244 -17.34 18.97 -16.49
N VAL A 245 -16.99 18.74 -15.21
CA VAL A 245 -17.44 17.55 -14.46
C VAL A 245 -18.96 17.46 -14.41
N ARG A 246 -19.66 18.59 -14.20
CA ARG A 246 -21.12 18.65 -14.19
C ARG A 246 -21.73 18.23 -15.53
N SER A 247 -21.12 18.63 -16.64
CA SER A 247 -21.57 18.28 -18.00
C SER A 247 -21.23 16.85 -18.45
N SER A 248 -20.40 16.13 -17.68
CA SER A 248 -19.85 14.81 -18.03
C SER A 248 -20.37 13.72 -17.06
N PRO A 249 -21.56 13.13 -17.31
CA PRO A 249 -22.24 12.26 -16.36
C PRO A 249 -21.50 10.96 -16.06
N ASP A 250 -20.58 10.53 -16.93
CA ASP A 250 -19.78 9.33 -16.72
C ASP A 250 -18.73 9.50 -15.62
N ILE A 251 -18.30 10.73 -15.31
CA ILE A 251 -17.27 11.01 -14.30
C ILE A 251 -17.81 10.78 -12.89
N LYS A 252 -17.41 9.69 -12.24
CA LYS A 252 -17.82 9.34 -10.87
C LYS A 252 -16.75 9.67 -9.82
N GLU A 253 -15.48 9.76 -10.21
CA GLU A 253 -14.38 9.95 -9.27
C GLU A 253 -13.44 11.07 -9.70
N ILE A 254 -13.00 11.86 -8.72
CA ILE A 254 -12.10 13.00 -8.95
C ILE A 254 -10.84 12.80 -8.12
N VAL A 255 -9.67 12.75 -8.78
CA VAL A 255 -8.37 12.70 -8.13
C VAL A 255 -7.80 14.11 -8.06
N ILE A 256 -7.94 14.74 -6.90
CA ILE A 256 -7.45 16.08 -6.60
C ILE A 256 -5.96 15.99 -6.24
N THR A 257 -5.10 16.57 -7.08
CA THR A 257 -3.64 16.47 -7.02
C THR A 257 -2.99 17.74 -7.57
N GLY A 258 -1.80 17.65 -8.16
CA GLY A 258 -1.00 18.75 -8.65
C GLY A 258 0.47 18.46 -8.40
N GLY A 259 1.20 19.47 -7.93
CA GLY A 259 2.35 19.23 -7.06
C GLY A 259 1.87 18.72 -5.71
N ASP A 260 1.36 19.60 -4.86
CA ASP A 260 0.60 19.21 -3.65
C ASP A 260 -0.66 20.09 -3.52
N PRO A 261 -1.87 19.49 -3.48
CA PRO A 261 -3.13 20.24 -3.49
C PRO A 261 -3.38 21.00 -2.17
N PHE A 262 -2.69 20.65 -1.08
CA PHE A 262 -2.84 21.30 0.22
C PHE A 262 -2.06 22.62 0.35
N LEU A 263 -1.38 23.05 -0.71
CA LEU A 263 -0.75 24.38 -0.75
C LEU A 263 -1.73 25.51 -1.08
N SER A 264 -2.95 25.21 -1.52
CA SER A 264 -4.00 26.20 -1.76
C SER A 264 -5.30 25.84 -1.02
N ARG A 265 -5.50 26.46 0.16
CA ARG A 265 -6.72 26.28 0.94
C ARG A 265 -7.97 26.73 0.18
N ARG A 266 -7.88 27.88 -0.50
CA ARG A 266 -8.98 28.48 -1.25
C ARG A 266 -9.42 27.60 -2.43
N ASN A 267 -8.49 27.06 -3.20
CA ASN A 267 -8.82 26.18 -4.33
C ASN A 267 -9.38 24.85 -3.85
N MET A 268 -8.83 24.28 -2.76
CA MET A 268 -9.34 23.05 -2.15
C MET A 268 -10.80 23.21 -1.67
N GLU A 269 -11.11 24.32 -0.98
CA GLU A 269 -12.47 24.65 -0.54
C GLU A 269 -13.44 24.76 -1.72
N ALA A 270 -13.12 25.60 -2.71
CA ALA A 270 -13.95 25.76 -3.91
C ALA A 270 -14.17 24.43 -4.65
N THR A 271 -13.12 23.61 -4.74
CA THR A 271 -13.18 22.30 -5.40
C THR A 271 -14.11 21.32 -4.68
N ILE A 272 -13.91 21.13 -3.37
CA ILE A 272 -14.72 20.19 -2.59
C ILE A 272 -16.19 20.65 -2.58
N ASP A 273 -16.44 21.93 -2.35
CA ASP A 273 -17.80 22.46 -2.23
C ASP A 273 -18.54 22.40 -3.57
N GLY A 274 -17.87 22.76 -4.67
CA GLY A 274 -18.45 22.66 -6.01
C GLY A 274 -18.77 21.22 -6.41
N LEU A 275 -17.83 20.29 -6.24
CA LEU A 275 -18.01 18.88 -6.60
C LEU A 275 -19.02 18.15 -5.69
N MET A 276 -19.19 18.61 -4.45
CA MET A 276 -20.18 18.08 -3.52
C MET A 276 -21.62 18.27 -4.03
N THR A 277 -21.88 19.30 -4.85
CA THR A 277 -23.21 19.57 -5.41
C THR A 277 -23.58 18.70 -6.62
N ILE A 278 -22.62 17.97 -7.21
CA ILE A 278 -22.84 17.23 -8.45
C ILE A 278 -23.29 15.79 -8.15
N ASP A 279 -24.51 15.42 -8.53
CA ASP A 279 -25.14 14.14 -8.14
C ASP A 279 -24.35 12.90 -8.56
N HIS A 280 -23.81 12.87 -9.78
CA HIS A 280 -23.09 11.70 -10.31
C HIS A 280 -21.68 11.52 -9.72
N VAL A 281 -21.10 12.53 -9.06
CA VAL A 281 -19.81 12.41 -8.39
C VAL A 281 -19.95 11.60 -7.10
N GLN A 282 -19.16 10.55 -6.94
CA GLN A 282 -19.25 9.61 -5.81
C GLN A 282 -18.07 9.72 -4.86
N THR A 283 -16.86 9.97 -5.35
CA THR A 283 -15.63 9.95 -4.54
C THR A 283 -14.68 11.07 -4.94
N LEU A 284 -14.17 11.76 -3.92
CA LEU A 284 -13.04 12.69 -4.03
C LEU A 284 -11.80 12.06 -3.40
N ARG A 285 -10.70 12.00 -4.15
CA ARG A 285 -9.42 11.49 -3.66
C ARG A 285 -8.41 12.60 -3.63
N LEU A 286 -7.88 12.92 -2.45
CA LEU A 286 -6.88 13.96 -2.30
C LEU A 286 -5.51 13.30 -2.27
N ALA A 287 -4.70 13.53 -3.30
CA ALA A 287 -3.37 12.94 -3.42
C ALA A 287 -2.29 13.90 -2.93
N THR A 288 -1.61 13.52 -1.85
CA THR A 288 -0.55 14.31 -1.20
C THR A 288 0.53 13.38 -0.66
N ARG A 289 1.79 13.72 -0.90
CA ARG A 289 2.93 13.03 -0.28
C ARG A 289 3.42 13.76 0.99
N SER A 290 2.81 14.89 1.34
CA SER A 290 3.17 15.67 2.52
C SER A 290 3.00 14.91 3.83
N VAL A 291 2.22 13.83 3.88
CA VAL A 291 2.16 12.95 5.07
C VAL A 291 3.53 12.35 5.39
N ALA A 292 4.31 11.98 4.37
CA ALA A 292 5.63 11.37 4.54
C ALA A 292 6.73 12.43 4.75
N TYR A 293 6.83 13.41 3.84
CA TYR A 293 7.98 14.32 3.82
C TYR A 293 7.73 15.66 4.54
N TYR A 294 6.49 16.04 4.87
CA TYR A 294 6.16 17.35 5.44
C TYR A 294 4.90 17.30 6.33
N PRO A 295 4.90 16.45 7.38
CA PRO A 295 3.74 16.26 8.27
C PRO A 295 3.28 17.54 8.96
N ASP A 296 4.19 18.50 9.15
CA ASP A 296 3.93 19.88 9.60
C ASP A 296 2.77 20.56 8.86
N LEU A 297 2.52 20.20 7.59
CA LEU A 297 1.39 20.71 6.82
C LEU A 297 0.06 20.45 7.53
N PHE A 298 -0.10 19.27 8.14
CA PHE A 298 -1.34 18.83 8.77
C PHE A 298 -1.40 19.17 10.25
N LEU A 299 -0.26 19.11 10.94
CA LEU A 299 -0.20 19.18 12.41
C LEU A 299 -0.02 20.62 12.94
N ARG A 300 0.56 21.53 12.15
CA ARG A 300 0.76 22.92 12.59
C ARG A 300 -0.52 23.75 12.49
N LYS A 301 -0.45 24.97 13.04
CA LYS A 301 -1.54 25.97 13.02
C LYS A 301 -2.83 25.39 13.61
N ASP A 302 -2.72 24.80 14.80
CA ASP A 302 -3.85 24.20 15.52
C ASP A 302 -4.60 23.17 14.65
N GLU A 303 -3.84 22.35 13.92
CA GLU A 303 -4.32 21.27 13.05
C GLU A 303 -5.40 21.70 12.04
N SER A 304 -5.33 22.94 11.54
CA SER A 304 -6.37 23.55 10.69
C SER A 304 -6.75 22.73 9.45
N TRP A 305 -5.82 21.95 8.90
CA TRP A 305 -6.08 21.03 7.79
C TRP A 305 -6.78 19.75 8.23
N MET A 306 -6.38 19.14 9.35
CA MET A 306 -7.06 17.97 9.90
C MET A 306 -8.50 18.29 10.25
N LYS A 307 -8.75 19.41 10.92
CA LYS A 307 -10.11 19.89 11.25
C LYS A 307 -10.95 20.10 10.00
N PHE A 308 -10.36 20.70 8.96
CA PHE A 308 -11.03 20.88 7.67
C PHE A 308 -11.40 19.58 6.99
N LEU A 309 -10.45 18.63 6.89
CA LEU A 309 -10.69 17.33 6.27
C LEU A 309 -11.80 16.56 6.99
N LYS A 310 -11.74 16.51 8.34
CA LYS A 310 -12.77 15.85 9.17
C LYS A 310 -14.15 16.49 8.93
N HIS A 311 -14.22 17.82 8.87
CA HIS A 311 -15.47 18.54 8.61
C HIS A 311 -16.00 18.30 7.19
N LYS A 312 -15.17 18.45 6.15
CA LYS A 312 -15.58 18.22 4.76
C LYS A 312 -15.93 16.78 4.46
N ASN A 313 -15.26 15.81 5.10
CA ASN A 313 -15.67 14.41 5.01
C ASN A 313 -17.09 14.21 5.54
N TYR A 314 -17.42 14.80 6.69
CA TYR A 314 -18.78 14.73 7.24
C TYR A 314 -19.81 15.33 6.27
N GLU A 315 -19.56 16.51 5.70
CA GLU A 315 -20.44 17.13 4.71
C GLU A 315 -20.62 16.24 3.46
N LEU A 316 -19.53 15.75 2.87
CA LEU A 316 -19.58 14.82 1.73
C LEU A 316 -20.42 13.57 2.03
N GLN A 317 -20.28 13.00 3.24
CA GLN A 317 -21.06 11.82 3.65
C GLN A 317 -22.55 12.10 3.78
N LEU A 318 -22.97 13.33 4.10
CA LEU A 318 -24.39 13.73 4.09
C LEU A 318 -24.94 13.74 2.66
N HIS A 319 -24.10 14.08 1.68
CA HIS A 319 -24.38 14.00 0.25
C HIS A 319 -24.16 12.60 -0.35
N GLY A 320 -23.88 11.59 0.48
CA GLY A 320 -23.64 10.21 0.03
C GLY A 320 -22.33 10.02 -0.75
N LYS A 321 -21.38 10.95 -0.61
CA LYS A 321 -20.06 10.92 -1.24
C LYS A 321 -18.98 10.48 -0.25
N ARG A 322 -17.79 10.17 -0.75
CA ARG A 322 -16.62 9.78 0.04
C ARG A 322 -15.43 10.70 -0.19
N MET A 323 -14.64 10.87 0.86
CA MET A 323 -13.29 11.42 0.81
C MET A 323 -12.27 10.32 1.09
N GLU A 324 -11.18 10.29 0.32
CA GLU A 324 -10.03 9.41 0.55
C GLU A 324 -8.74 10.20 0.39
N ILE A 325 -7.70 9.81 1.11
CA ILE A 325 -6.35 10.38 0.95
C ILE A 325 -5.45 9.36 0.26
N ALA A 326 -4.86 9.75 -0.85
CA ALA A 326 -3.75 9.04 -1.47
C ALA A 326 -2.45 9.61 -0.92
N THR A 327 -1.58 8.78 -0.36
CA THR A 327 -0.22 9.18 0.01
C THR A 327 0.79 8.16 -0.49
N HIS A 328 2.04 8.58 -0.62
CA HIS A 328 3.11 7.74 -1.15
C HIS A 328 4.22 7.60 -0.13
N PHE A 329 4.64 6.35 0.10
CA PHE A 329 5.83 6.00 0.86
C PHE A 329 6.65 5.01 0.04
N ILE A 330 7.96 5.20 0.03
CA ILE A 330 8.93 4.48 -0.80
C ILE A 330 9.76 3.54 0.07
N HIS A 331 10.24 4.03 1.20
CA HIS A 331 11.14 3.30 2.11
C HIS A 331 10.62 3.39 3.56
N PRO A 332 10.78 2.35 4.41
CA PRO A 332 10.32 2.39 5.81
C PRO A 332 10.94 3.52 6.64
N ASP A 333 12.09 4.07 6.26
CA ASP A 333 12.71 5.20 6.98
C ASP A 333 12.04 6.55 6.70
N GLU A 334 11.14 6.63 5.72
CA GLU A 334 10.26 7.80 5.58
C GLU A 334 9.16 7.83 6.66
N VAL A 335 8.91 6.70 7.33
CA VAL A 335 7.95 6.62 8.41
C VAL A 335 8.49 7.37 9.62
N SER A 336 7.63 8.21 10.20
CA SER A 336 7.82 8.88 11.48
C SER A 336 6.57 8.74 12.36
N PRO A 337 6.66 8.86 13.70
CA PRO A 337 5.49 8.78 14.57
C PRO A 337 4.39 9.75 14.14
N VAL A 338 4.74 10.99 13.83
CA VAL A 338 3.82 12.02 13.34
C VAL A 338 3.15 11.66 12.00
N SER A 339 3.84 10.95 11.10
CA SER A 339 3.23 10.48 9.84
C SER A 339 2.19 9.38 10.10
N LEU A 340 2.47 8.46 11.04
CA LEU A 340 1.55 7.40 11.43
C LEU A 340 0.34 7.96 12.21
N GLU A 341 0.54 9.01 13.01
CA GLU A 341 -0.53 9.73 13.71
C GLU A 341 -1.51 10.37 12.74
N ILE A 342 -1.01 11.05 11.70
CA ILE A 342 -1.87 11.63 10.65
C ILE A 342 -2.73 10.54 10.00
N ILE A 343 -2.13 9.41 9.62
CA ILE A 343 -2.85 8.28 9.02
C ILE A 343 -3.92 7.76 9.99
N THR A 344 -3.53 7.49 11.23
CA THR A 344 -4.40 6.98 12.28
C THR A 344 -5.60 7.88 12.52
N GLU A 345 -5.39 9.19 12.61
CA GLU A 345 -6.43 10.18 12.89
C GLU A 345 -7.41 10.36 11.73
N LEU A 346 -6.93 10.27 10.48
CA LEU A 346 -7.79 10.28 9.30
C LEU A 346 -8.69 9.03 9.27
N VAL A 347 -8.10 7.85 9.50
CA VAL A 347 -8.83 6.57 9.47
C VAL A 347 -9.87 6.50 10.60
N LYS A 348 -9.52 6.92 11.82
CA LYS A 348 -10.48 7.06 12.94
C LYS A 348 -11.66 7.95 12.61
N SER A 349 -11.45 8.93 11.73
CA SER A 349 -12.47 9.88 11.29
C SER A 349 -13.27 9.40 10.07
N GLY A 350 -13.10 8.14 9.66
CA GLY A 350 -13.76 7.55 8.51
C GLY A 350 -13.24 8.04 7.15
N ILE A 351 -12.02 8.59 7.11
CA ILE A 351 -11.33 8.96 5.87
C ILE A 351 -10.30 7.87 5.58
N ALA A 352 -10.53 7.09 4.52
CA ALA A 352 -9.59 6.06 4.12
C ALA A 352 -8.28 6.68 3.62
N VAL A 353 -7.15 6.14 4.07
CA VAL A 353 -5.81 6.51 3.58
C VAL A 353 -5.23 5.31 2.85
N TYR A 354 -4.78 5.51 1.61
CA TYR A 354 -4.19 4.45 0.82
C TYR A 354 -2.81 4.81 0.28
N ILE A 355 -1.96 3.79 0.16
CA ILE A 355 -0.52 3.93 -0.08
C ILE A 355 -0.17 3.54 -1.51
N GLN A 356 0.61 4.39 -2.18
CA GLN A 356 1.25 4.06 -3.45
C GLN A 356 2.77 4.16 -3.36
N THR A 357 3.47 3.25 -4.02
CA THR A 357 4.91 3.07 -3.86
C THR A 357 5.57 2.93 -5.24
N PRO A 358 6.11 4.01 -5.82
CA PRO A 358 7.09 3.92 -6.88
C PRO A 358 8.23 2.94 -6.54
N PHE A 359 8.57 2.04 -7.46
CA PHE A 359 9.67 1.10 -7.34
C PHE A 359 10.96 1.77 -7.83
N LEU A 360 11.94 1.92 -6.95
CA LEU A 360 13.21 2.59 -7.19
C LEU A 360 14.36 1.60 -6.96
N LYS A 361 15.18 1.42 -7.99
CA LYS A 361 16.41 0.63 -7.91
C LYS A 361 17.32 1.11 -6.76
N ASP A 362 17.92 0.14 -6.06
CA ASP A 362 18.85 0.33 -4.95
C ASP A 362 18.24 1.11 -3.75
N CYS A 363 16.91 1.10 -3.60
CA CYS A 363 16.22 1.83 -2.53
C CYS A 363 15.02 1.09 -1.94
N ASN A 364 14.14 0.51 -2.78
CA ASN A 364 13.04 -0.32 -2.28
C ASN A 364 12.79 -1.54 -3.16
N ASP A 365 13.85 -2.03 -3.78
CA ASP A 365 13.84 -3.16 -4.70
C ASP A 365 14.07 -4.50 -4.00
N ARG A 366 13.93 -4.54 -2.66
CA ARG A 366 14.06 -5.74 -1.85
C ARG A 366 12.83 -6.01 -0.98
N GLY A 367 12.49 -7.29 -0.89
CA GLY A 367 11.28 -7.75 -0.21
C GLY A 367 11.17 -7.37 1.28
N PRO A 368 12.20 -7.56 2.11
CA PRO A 368 12.14 -7.26 3.55
C PRO A 368 11.84 -5.79 3.87
N GLU A 369 12.38 -4.86 3.10
CA GLU A 369 12.24 -3.41 3.29
C GLU A 369 10.79 -2.98 3.06
N LEU A 370 10.21 -3.43 1.94
CA LEU A 370 8.81 -3.21 1.60
C LEU A 370 7.87 -3.90 2.59
N ALA A 371 8.21 -5.11 3.05
CA ALA A 371 7.43 -5.81 4.07
C ALA A 371 7.38 -5.01 5.38
N ARG A 372 8.52 -4.48 5.83
CA ARG A 372 8.58 -3.58 7.00
C ARG A 372 7.74 -2.32 6.78
N LEU A 373 7.87 -1.66 5.63
CA LEU A 373 7.11 -0.45 5.30
C LEU A 373 5.60 -0.70 5.38
N PHE A 374 5.11 -1.73 4.70
CA PHE A 374 3.68 -1.99 4.65
C PHE A 374 3.14 -2.49 5.99
N LYS A 375 3.92 -3.22 6.80
CA LYS A 375 3.51 -3.59 8.17
C LYS A 375 3.25 -2.33 9.03
N LEU A 376 4.17 -1.37 9.01
CA LEU A 376 4.06 -0.12 9.76
C LEU A 376 2.83 0.71 9.32
N LEU A 377 2.68 0.91 8.01
CA LEU A 377 1.56 1.68 7.47
C LEU A 377 0.21 0.99 7.70
N ARG A 378 0.18 -0.35 7.61
CA ARG A 378 -1.03 -1.15 7.92
C ARG A 378 -1.48 -0.96 9.35
N GLY A 379 -0.53 -1.00 10.30
CA GLY A 379 -0.77 -0.82 11.73
C GLY A 379 -1.42 0.54 12.03
N ALA A 380 -0.94 1.61 11.39
CA ALA A 380 -1.54 2.94 11.51
C ALA A 380 -2.92 3.09 10.83
N GLY A 381 -3.37 2.09 10.08
CA GLY A 381 -4.69 2.08 9.48
C GLY A 381 -4.71 2.29 7.96
N ALA A 382 -3.57 2.40 7.29
CA ALA A 382 -3.55 2.59 5.85
C ALA A 382 -3.91 1.32 5.05
N GLU A 383 -4.34 1.52 3.81
CA GLU A 383 -4.63 0.48 2.81
C GLU A 383 -3.54 0.44 1.73
N MET A 384 -2.98 -0.74 1.46
CA MET A 384 -1.91 -0.90 0.46
C MET A 384 -2.51 -0.98 -0.94
N HIS A 385 -2.17 -0.02 -1.81
CA HIS A 385 -2.80 0.11 -3.12
C HIS A 385 -1.92 -0.41 -4.25
N TYR A 386 -0.86 0.31 -4.61
CA TYR A 386 -0.02 0.01 -5.77
C TYR A 386 1.47 0.08 -5.45
N ILE A 387 2.24 -0.87 -5.98
CA ILE A 387 3.64 -0.67 -6.34
C ILE A 387 3.69 -0.40 -7.84
N TYR A 388 4.32 0.71 -8.24
CA TYR A 388 4.47 1.08 -9.65
C TYR A 388 5.82 0.63 -10.19
N ILE A 389 5.82 -0.25 -11.19
CA ILE A 389 7.02 -0.77 -11.85
C ILE A 389 7.01 -0.46 -13.36
N PRO A 390 8.18 -0.17 -13.96
CA PRO A 390 9.37 0.35 -13.29
C PRO A 390 9.12 1.80 -12.79
N CYS A 391 10.14 2.44 -12.23
CA CYS A 391 10.13 3.90 -12.10
C CYS A 391 9.91 4.55 -13.47
N SER A 392 9.15 5.65 -13.52
CA SER A 392 8.77 6.29 -14.79
C SER A 392 10.01 6.72 -15.59
N PRO A 393 10.08 6.36 -16.90
CA PRO A 393 11.24 6.64 -17.74
C PRO A 393 11.24 8.09 -18.22
N ILE A 394 11.58 9.02 -17.31
CA ILE A 394 11.72 10.46 -17.56
C ILE A 394 13.21 10.82 -17.65
N HIS A 395 13.54 11.90 -18.37
CA HIS A 395 14.90 12.46 -18.37
C HIS A 395 15.46 12.60 -16.94
N GLY A 396 16.72 12.17 -16.78
CA GLY A 396 17.41 12.17 -15.49
C GLY A 396 16.86 11.19 -14.45
N ASN A 397 16.01 10.23 -14.81
CA ASN A 397 15.55 9.18 -13.89
C ASN A 397 16.24 7.83 -14.12
N SER A 398 17.16 7.71 -15.09
CA SER A 398 17.80 6.43 -15.44
C SER A 398 18.49 5.75 -14.26
N VAL A 399 18.94 6.52 -13.26
CA VAL A 399 19.48 6.01 -11.98
C VAL A 399 18.51 5.12 -11.21
N TYR A 400 17.20 5.37 -11.33
CA TYR A 400 16.14 4.66 -10.61
C TYR A 400 15.61 3.44 -11.36
N TRP A 401 16.06 3.20 -12.59
CA TRP A 401 15.47 2.17 -13.45
C TRP A 401 15.95 0.78 -13.07
N SER A 402 15.00 -0.09 -12.76
CA SER A 402 15.18 -1.53 -12.68
C SER A 402 14.48 -2.21 -13.87
N PRO A 403 14.92 -3.41 -14.29
CA PRO A 403 14.09 -4.28 -15.11
C PRO A 403 12.72 -4.54 -14.47
N LEU A 404 11.73 -4.80 -15.32
CA LEU A 404 10.39 -5.18 -14.89
C LEU A 404 10.37 -6.48 -14.09
N SER A 405 11.27 -7.43 -14.40
CA SER A 405 11.40 -8.68 -13.65
C SER A 405 11.58 -8.47 -12.16
N ASP A 406 12.38 -7.48 -11.75
CA ASP A 406 12.69 -7.25 -10.33
C ASP A 406 11.43 -6.84 -9.56
N GLY A 407 10.61 -6.01 -10.20
CA GLY A 407 9.32 -5.57 -9.67
C GLY A 407 8.22 -6.64 -9.72
N ILE A 408 8.35 -7.65 -10.57
CA ILE A 408 7.44 -8.82 -10.61
C ILE A 408 7.86 -9.83 -9.53
N ASP A 409 9.16 -10.15 -9.47
CA ASP A 409 9.75 -11.11 -8.53
C ASP A 409 9.44 -10.74 -7.07
N ILE A 410 9.43 -9.45 -6.73
CA ILE A 410 9.16 -8.99 -5.37
C ILE A 410 7.77 -9.44 -4.88
N ALA A 411 6.81 -9.64 -5.77
CA ALA A 411 5.47 -10.08 -5.43
C ALA A 411 5.50 -11.46 -4.74
N GLU A 412 6.42 -12.35 -5.13
CA GLU A 412 6.58 -13.66 -4.52
C GLU A 412 6.91 -13.53 -3.03
N TYR A 413 7.92 -12.71 -2.70
CA TYR A 413 8.35 -12.45 -1.33
C TYR A 413 7.26 -11.76 -0.52
N LEU A 414 6.67 -10.69 -1.05
CA LEU A 414 5.61 -9.95 -0.36
C LEU A 414 4.42 -10.85 -0.06
N ARG A 415 4.03 -11.71 -1.01
CA ARG A 415 2.94 -12.64 -0.79
C ARG A 415 3.28 -13.67 0.29
N ALA A 416 4.52 -14.16 0.37
CA ALA A 416 4.94 -15.12 1.39
C ALA A 416 5.03 -14.52 2.80
N HIS A 417 5.43 -13.25 2.91
CA HIS A 417 5.84 -12.65 4.19
C HIS A 417 4.95 -11.52 4.71
N LEU A 418 3.90 -11.14 3.98
CA LEU A 418 2.89 -10.19 4.47
C LEU A 418 1.54 -10.85 4.63
N SER A 419 0.79 -10.35 5.62
CA SER A 419 -0.64 -10.63 5.66
C SER A 419 -1.29 -10.09 4.37
N ASP A 420 -2.27 -10.81 3.85
CA ASP A 420 -2.91 -10.54 2.55
C ASP A 420 -3.46 -9.10 2.40
N ARG A 421 -3.93 -8.47 3.47
CA ARG A 421 -4.41 -7.07 3.48
C ARG A 421 -3.28 -6.04 3.42
N SER A 422 -2.02 -6.48 3.49
CA SER A 422 -0.84 -5.63 3.46
C SER A 422 -0.08 -5.70 2.14
N VAL A 423 -0.50 -6.51 1.18
CA VAL A 423 0.21 -6.68 -0.10
C VAL A 423 -0.38 -5.74 -1.16
N PRO A 424 0.38 -4.77 -1.71
CA PRO A 424 -0.08 -3.92 -2.82
C PRO A 424 -0.23 -4.68 -4.14
N LYS A 425 -0.87 -4.07 -5.14
CA LYS A 425 -0.88 -4.60 -6.52
C LYS A 425 0.37 -4.17 -7.25
N ILE A 426 0.94 -5.05 -8.06
CA ILE A 426 2.02 -4.70 -8.99
C ILE A 426 1.40 -4.11 -10.25
N CYS A 427 1.76 -2.87 -10.58
CA CYS A 427 1.08 -2.06 -11.58
C CYS A 427 2.07 -1.28 -12.45
N THR A 428 1.72 -1.06 -13.71
CA THR A 428 2.43 -0.13 -14.60
C THR A 428 1.48 0.92 -15.13
N ALA A 429 1.90 2.18 -15.09
CA ALA A 429 1.21 3.28 -15.74
C ALA A 429 1.73 3.43 -17.17
N THR A 430 0.96 2.95 -18.15
CA THR A 430 1.27 3.14 -19.57
C THR A 430 0.73 4.51 -20.04
N PRO A 431 1.17 5.01 -21.21
CA PRO A 431 0.65 6.27 -21.76
C PRO A 431 -0.88 6.30 -21.97
N ILE A 432 -1.53 5.15 -22.17
CA ILE A 432 -2.97 5.04 -22.39
C ILE A 432 -3.75 4.60 -21.14
N GLY A 433 -3.08 4.39 -20.01
CA GLY A 433 -3.72 4.00 -18.75
C GLY A 433 -2.93 2.95 -17.98
N LYS A 434 -3.34 2.68 -16.73
CA LYS A 434 -2.62 1.71 -15.88
C LYS A 434 -3.09 0.28 -16.14
N MET A 435 -2.20 -0.69 -15.99
CA MET A 435 -2.52 -2.12 -15.98
C MET A 435 -2.02 -2.79 -14.70
N GLU A 436 -2.65 -3.91 -14.35
CA GLU A 436 -2.22 -4.81 -13.27
C GLU A 436 -1.62 -6.07 -13.91
N TRP A 437 -0.39 -6.40 -13.52
CA TRP A 437 0.38 -7.49 -14.13
C TRP A 437 -0.32 -8.85 -13.97
N TYR A 438 -0.27 -9.66 -15.02
CA TYR A 438 -0.82 -11.03 -15.12
C TYR A 438 -2.35 -11.15 -15.01
N THR A 439 -3.08 -10.04 -15.06
CA THR A 439 -4.55 -10.07 -15.02
C THR A 439 -5.16 -9.14 -16.07
N SER A 440 -4.82 -7.86 -16.05
CA SER A 440 -5.31 -6.87 -17.02
C SER A 440 -4.25 -6.41 -18.02
N GLY A 441 -3.01 -6.87 -17.87
CA GLY A 441 -1.94 -6.65 -18.83
C GLY A 441 -0.68 -7.46 -18.51
N TRP A 442 0.21 -7.57 -19.50
CA TRP A 442 1.45 -8.37 -19.45
C TRP A 442 2.41 -7.93 -20.56
N ALA A 443 3.66 -8.42 -20.51
CA ALA A 443 4.64 -8.20 -21.55
C ALA A 443 4.40 -9.20 -22.71
N VAL A 444 4.32 -8.69 -23.93
CA VAL A 444 4.04 -9.48 -25.13
C VAL A 444 5.33 -9.97 -25.76
N GLU A 445 6.16 -9.04 -26.22
CA GLU A 445 7.45 -9.31 -26.89
C GLU A 445 8.33 -8.04 -26.89
N PRO A 446 9.64 -8.15 -27.14
CA PRO A 446 10.51 -6.99 -27.40
C PRO A 446 10.07 -6.20 -28.65
N VAL A 447 10.35 -4.91 -28.69
CA VAL A 447 10.19 -4.11 -29.93
C VAL A 447 11.41 -4.33 -30.83
N GLU A 448 11.17 -4.79 -32.06
CA GLU A 448 12.25 -5.06 -33.03
C GLU A 448 13.07 -3.80 -33.31
N GLY A 449 14.40 -3.89 -33.15
CA GLY A 449 15.33 -2.78 -33.36
C GLY A 449 15.44 -1.78 -32.20
N GLU A 450 14.68 -1.96 -31.12
CA GLU A 450 14.59 -1.01 -29.99
C GLU A 450 14.85 -1.70 -28.64
N GLU A 451 16.11 -1.77 -28.19
CA GLU A 451 16.52 -2.54 -27.00
C GLU A 451 15.87 -2.12 -25.66
N ASN A 452 15.35 -0.89 -25.59
CA ASN A 452 14.73 -0.34 -24.37
C ASN A 452 13.21 -0.31 -24.45
N PHE A 453 12.60 -0.93 -25.46
CA PHE A 453 11.16 -0.95 -25.63
C PHE A 453 10.61 -2.37 -25.70
N ILE A 454 9.46 -2.55 -25.06
CA ILE A 454 8.68 -3.79 -25.12
C ILE A 454 7.25 -3.47 -25.52
N TRP A 455 6.58 -4.42 -26.15
CA TRP A 455 5.13 -4.39 -26.32
C TRP A 455 4.47 -4.86 -25.02
N ILE A 456 3.59 -4.02 -24.46
CA ILE A 456 2.77 -4.34 -23.30
C ILE A 456 1.31 -4.45 -23.73
N ARG A 457 0.66 -5.54 -23.35
CA ARG A 457 -0.79 -5.70 -23.47
C ARG A 457 -1.52 -4.83 -22.45
N THR A 458 -2.57 -4.14 -22.87
CA THR A 458 -3.44 -3.33 -22.00
C THR A 458 -4.90 -3.79 -22.06
N PRO A 459 -5.74 -3.45 -21.05
CA PRO A 459 -7.16 -3.84 -21.03
C PRO A 459 -8.05 -2.93 -21.90
N TYR A 460 -7.46 -1.93 -22.55
CA TYR A 460 -8.17 -0.88 -23.27
C TYR A 460 -8.42 -1.27 -24.72
N THR A 461 -9.48 -0.72 -25.29
CA THR A 461 -9.88 -0.89 -26.69
C THR A 461 -9.99 0.48 -27.35
N PRO A 462 -9.90 0.57 -28.70
CA PRO A 462 -10.15 1.85 -29.39
C PRO A 462 -11.52 2.45 -29.04
N ASP A 463 -12.57 1.61 -28.99
CA ASP A 463 -13.93 2.06 -28.69
C ASP A 463 -14.07 2.68 -27.30
N TYR A 464 -13.28 2.23 -26.33
CA TYR A 464 -13.29 2.81 -24.98
C TYR A 464 -12.94 4.30 -25.00
N PHE A 465 -11.90 4.68 -25.74
CA PHE A 465 -11.40 6.06 -25.75
C PHE A 465 -12.24 7.01 -26.62
N LYS A 466 -13.06 6.48 -27.54
CA LYS A 466 -13.76 7.24 -28.57
C LYS A 466 -14.57 8.42 -28.03
N SER A 467 -15.16 8.30 -26.83
CA SER A 467 -16.04 9.33 -26.26
C SER A 467 -15.32 10.40 -25.44
N PHE A 468 -14.09 10.16 -24.97
CA PHE A 468 -13.42 11.07 -24.03
C PHE A 468 -11.95 11.38 -24.33
N ALA A 469 -11.26 10.57 -25.14
CA ALA A 469 -9.85 10.77 -25.51
C ALA A 469 -9.54 10.17 -26.91
N PRO A 470 -10.20 10.64 -27.99
CA PRO A 470 -10.14 9.98 -29.30
C PRO A 470 -8.72 9.83 -29.86
N LEU A 471 -7.81 10.79 -29.67
CA LEU A 471 -6.46 10.69 -30.25
C LEU A 471 -5.54 9.73 -29.46
N ALA A 472 -5.99 9.17 -28.32
CA ALA A 472 -5.31 8.01 -27.71
C ALA A 472 -5.28 6.80 -28.65
N THR A 473 -6.22 6.73 -29.61
CA THR A 473 -6.30 5.67 -30.62
C THR A 473 -5.50 5.95 -31.89
N GLU A 474 -4.92 7.14 -32.02
CA GLU A 474 -4.12 7.57 -33.17
C GLU A 474 -2.61 7.54 -32.88
N LEU A 475 -2.22 7.00 -31.72
CA LEU A 475 -0.83 6.94 -31.32
C LEU A 475 -0.02 6.02 -32.26
N PRO A 476 1.17 6.43 -32.71
CA PRO A 476 1.97 5.63 -33.64
C PRO A 476 2.56 4.37 -32.99
N ASN A 477 2.57 4.31 -31.65
CA ASN A 477 3.18 3.25 -30.85
C ASN A 477 2.15 2.28 -30.23
N ILE A 478 0.96 2.16 -30.83
CA ILE A 478 -0.06 1.17 -30.46
C ILE A 478 -0.41 0.24 -31.62
N ARG A 479 -0.88 -0.97 -31.30
CA ARG A 479 -1.49 -1.89 -32.28
C ARG A 479 -2.75 -2.53 -31.70
N VAL A 480 -3.74 -2.75 -32.56
CA VAL A 480 -5.02 -3.39 -32.20
C VAL A 480 -4.90 -4.89 -32.39
N ASN A 481 -5.19 -5.65 -31.35
CA ASN A 481 -5.19 -7.11 -31.38
C ASN A 481 -6.50 -7.66 -31.97
N PRO A 482 -6.53 -8.92 -32.44
CA PRO A 482 -7.74 -9.55 -33.00
C PRO A 482 -8.99 -9.51 -32.09
N GLU A 483 -8.78 -9.58 -30.78
CA GLU A 483 -9.81 -9.49 -29.73
C GLU A 483 -10.18 -8.04 -29.35
N GLY A 484 -9.60 -7.05 -30.03
CA GLY A 484 -9.92 -5.62 -29.88
C GLY A 484 -9.15 -4.86 -28.81
N THR A 485 -8.32 -5.54 -28.00
CA THR A 485 -7.46 -4.89 -27.00
C THR A 485 -6.24 -4.23 -27.66
N LEU A 486 -5.61 -3.29 -26.94
CA LEU A 486 -4.44 -2.56 -27.43
C LEU A 486 -3.14 -3.08 -26.80
N ASP A 487 -2.14 -3.33 -27.65
CA ASP A 487 -0.74 -3.34 -27.22
C ASP A 487 -0.15 -1.94 -27.39
N ILE A 488 0.71 -1.54 -26.47
CA ILE A 488 1.44 -0.27 -26.51
C ILE A 488 2.94 -0.50 -26.31
N GLN A 489 3.77 0.20 -27.07
CA GLN A 489 5.21 0.22 -26.80
C GLN A 489 5.46 0.99 -25.50
N TYR A 490 6.24 0.37 -24.61
CA TYR A 490 6.60 0.94 -23.33
C TYR A 490 8.11 0.88 -23.14
N MET A 491 8.70 2.00 -22.70
CA MET A 491 10.13 2.10 -22.46
C MET A 491 10.49 1.40 -21.15
N ALA A 492 10.92 0.14 -21.23
CA ALA A 492 11.40 -0.66 -20.12
C ALA A 492 12.22 -1.84 -20.61
N LYS A 493 13.08 -2.37 -19.72
CA LYS A 493 13.74 -3.67 -19.92
C LYS A 493 12.97 -4.75 -19.19
N MET A 494 12.80 -5.90 -19.82
CA MET A 494 12.09 -7.03 -19.21
C MET A 494 12.92 -7.73 -18.13
N GLY A 495 14.23 -7.89 -18.36
CA GLY A 495 15.16 -8.57 -17.45
C GLY A 495 15.16 -10.09 -17.55
N LYS A 496 13.98 -10.72 -17.59
CA LYS A 496 13.80 -12.18 -17.79
C LYS A 496 12.90 -12.47 -18.98
N ASP A 497 13.41 -13.20 -19.98
CA ASP A 497 12.65 -13.54 -21.19
C ASP A 497 11.41 -14.40 -20.90
N ALA A 498 11.44 -15.19 -19.82
CA ALA A 498 10.31 -16.02 -19.39
C ALA A 498 9.04 -15.24 -19.03
N TYR A 499 9.12 -13.92 -18.90
CA TYR A 499 7.97 -13.04 -18.61
C TYR A 499 7.30 -12.46 -19.86
N PHE A 500 7.84 -12.72 -21.05
CA PHE A 500 7.09 -12.50 -22.29
C PHE A 500 6.06 -13.61 -22.46
N LEU A 501 4.78 -13.26 -22.35
CA LEU A 501 3.67 -14.23 -22.48
C LEU A 501 3.15 -14.33 -23.92
N GLY A 502 3.60 -13.45 -24.82
CA GLY A 502 3.13 -13.38 -26.19
C GLY A 502 1.70 -12.86 -26.32
N SER A 503 1.15 -13.02 -27.53
CA SER A 503 -0.22 -12.62 -27.85
C SER A 503 -1.23 -13.59 -27.26
N ARG A 504 -2.34 -13.06 -26.75
CA ARG A 504 -3.46 -13.90 -26.30
C ARG A 504 -4.19 -14.50 -27.51
N PRO A 505 -4.37 -15.82 -27.58
CA PRO A 505 -5.11 -16.48 -28.66
C PRO A 505 -6.60 -16.10 -28.67
N LEU A 506 -7.24 -16.27 -29.83
CA LEU A 506 -8.70 -16.19 -29.92
C LEU A 506 -9.35 -17.38 -29.22
N ARG A 507 -10.47 -17.12 -28.55
CA ARG A 507 -11.24 -18.14 -27.85
C ARG A 507 -11.77 -19.20 -28.81
N ILE A 508 -11.57 -20.47 -28.47
CA ILE A 508 -12.13 -21.61 -29.20
C ILE A 508 -13.55 -21.87 -28.65
N GLN A 509 -14.53 -21.11 -29.15
CA GLN A 509 -15.97 -21.17 -28.84
C GLN A 509 -16.39 -21.92 -27.55
N HIS A 510 -16.49 -21.18 -26.45
CA HIS A 510 -17.29 -21.57 -25.29
C HIS A 510 -18.02 -20.31 -24.81
N VAL A 511 -19.33 -20.35 -24.67
CA VAL A 511 -20.10 -19.30 -24.00
C VAL A 511 -20.87 -20.01 -22.91
N PRO A 512 -20.49 -19.86 -21.64
CA PRO A 512 -21.23 -20.46 -20.55
C PRO A 512 -22.66 -19.91 -20.54
N VAL A 513 -23.64 -20.78 -20.28
CA VAL A 513 -25.03 -20.35 -20.13
C VAL A 513 -25.23 -19.92 -18.66
N PRO A 514 -25.65 -18.68 -18.38
CA PRO A 514 -25.91 -18.25 -17.02
C PRO A 514 -26.94 -19.14 -16.32
N MET A 515 -26.64 -19.50 -15.07
CA MET A 515 -27.44 -20.34 -14.19
C MET A 515 -27.88 -19.52 -12.97
N ASP A 516 -29.07 -19.84 -12.45
CA ASP A 516 -29.50 -19.30 -11.16
C ASP A 516 -28.63 -19.84 -10.02
N VAL A 517 -28.39 -19.01 -9.00
CA VAL A 517 -27.67 -19.45 -7.79
C VAL A 517 -28.48 -20.55 -7.10
N PRO A 518 -27.94 -21.77 -6.94
CA PRO A 518 -28.58 -22.86 -6.21
C PRO A 518 -28.81 -22.48 -4.74
N GLU A 519 -29.87 -22.99 -4.12
CA GLU A 519 -30.18 -22.69 -2.72
C GLU A 519 -29.09 -23.17 -1.75
N THR A 520 -28.37 -24.24 -2.11
CA THR A 520 -27.20 -24.75 -1.36
C THR A 520 -26.04 -23.76 -1.32
N LEU A 521 -25.95 -22.88 -2.32
CA LEU A 521 -24.91 -21.86 -2.44
C LEU A 521 -25.36 -20.49 -1.91
N LYS A 522 -26.52 -20.40 -1.25
CA LYS A 522 -27.01 -19.15 -0.65
C LYS A 522 -26.86 -19.13 0.87
N GLY A 523 -26.59 -17.93 1.38
CA GLY A 523 -26.83 -17.58 2.77
C GLY A 523 -25.99 -18.36 3.79
N LEU A 524 -26.66 -18.80 4.87
CA LEU A 524 -26.05 -19.48 6.02
C LEU A 524 -25.48 -20.88 5.69
N SER A 525 -25.94 -21.48 4.59
CA SER A 525 -25.48 -22.78 4.11
C SER A 525 -24.00 -22.78 3.71
N LEU A 526 -23.45 -21.60 3.37
CA LEU A 526 -22.03 -21.43 3.04
C LEU A 526 -21.11 -21.40 4.26
N ARG A 527 -21.61 -21.20 5.49
CA ARG A 527 -20.77 -21.03 6.70
C ARG A 527 -19.70 -22.11 6.87
N PRO A 528 -20.02 -23.41 6.79
CA PRO A 528 -19.01 -24.46 6.94
C PRO A 528 -17.96 -24.47 5.82
N LEU A 529 -18.34 -23.98 4.64
CA LEU A 529 -17.52 -23.93 3.43
C LEU A 529 -16.59 -22.70 3.37
N LEU A 530 -16.63 -21.84 4.38
CA LEU A 530 -15.76 -20.65 4.48
C LEU A 530 -14.54 -20.89 5.39
N ARG A 531 -14.34 -22.10 5.92
CA ARG A 531 -13.16 -22.41 6.76
C ARG A 531 -11.94 -22.67 5.88
N CYS A 532 -10.82 -22.05 6.24
CA CYS A 532 -9.52 -22.33 5.62
C CYS A 532 -8.84 -23.53 6.29
N GLU A 533 -8.11 -24.31 5.50
CA GLU A 533 -7.27 -25.40 6.01
C GLU A 533 -5.95 -24.82 6.57
N SER A 534 -5.44 -25.46 7.62
CA SER A 534 -4.13 -25.11 8.20
C SER A 534 -3.00 -25.56 7.28
N ILE A 535 -2.08 -24.66 6.93
CA ILE A 535 -0.93 -24.94 6.06
C ILE A 535 0.17 -25.72 6.79
N VAL A 536 0.26 -25.56 8.12
CA VAL A 536 1.10 -26.38 9.02
C VAL A 536 0.30 -26.78 10.26
N PRO A 537 0.61 -27.90 10.93
CA PRO A 537 -0.07 -28.28 12.17
C PRO A 537 0.20 -27.29 13.31
N THR A 538 -0.84 -26.95 14.07
CA THR A 538 -0.72 -26.15 15.31
C THR A 538 -0.78 -27.00 16.57
N GLY A 539 -1.41 -28.19 16.50
CA GLY A 539 -1.69 -29.05 17.65
C GLY A 539 -2.79 -28.51 18.58
N ILE A 540 -3.37 -27.34 18.27
CA ILE A 540 -4.34 -26.65 19.12
C ILE A 540 -5.75 -26.74 18.50
N PRO A 541 -6.73 -27.35 19.18
CA PRO A 541 -8.10 -27.41 18.68
C PRO A 541 -8.69 -26.02 18.41
N GLY A 542 -9.21 -25.82 17.20
CA GLY A 542 -9.84 -24.57 16.80
C GLY A 542 -8.87 -23.46 16.40
N LEU A 543 -7.57 -23.75 16.23
CA LEU A 543 -6.58 -22.83 15.70
C LEU A 543 -5.95 -23.39 14.42
N ASP A 544 -6.13 -22.69 13.31
CA ASP A 544 -5.58 -23.01 12.00
C ASP A 544 -4.49 -21.98 11.63
N ARG A 545 -3.29 -22.45 11.29
CA ARG A 545 -2.20 -21.63 10.77
C ARG A 545 -2.40 -21.50 9.26
N VAL A 546 -2.88 -20.34 8.78
CA VAL A 546 -3.28 -20.16 7.37
C VAL A 546 -2.25 -19.42 6.52
N HIS A 547 -1.23 -18.84 7.17
CA HIS A 547 -0.14 -18.10 6.55
C HIS A 547 1.02 -17.94 7.57
N GLU A 548 2.22 -17.55 7.14
CA GLU A 548 3.35 -17.23 8.03
C GLU A 548 3.00 -16.09 9.01
N THR A 549 2.24 -15.11 8.56
CA THR A 549 1.89 -13.93 9.38
C THR A 549 0.46 -13.97 9.96
N ARG A 550 -0.31 -15.03 9.67
CA ARG A 550 -1.74 -15.07 9.98
C ARG A 550 -2.20 -16.41 10.55
N VAL A 551 -3.14 -16.33 11.48
CA VAL A 551 -3.90 -17.49 11.97
C VAL A 551 -5.40 -17.24 11.84
N GLU A 552 -6.14 -18.33 11.83
CA GLU A 552 -7.59 -18.33 11.93
C GLU A 552 -8.00 -19.14 13.17
N MET A 553 -8.84 -18.59 14.03
CA MET A 553 -9.27 -19.24 15.27
C MET A 553 -10.79 -19.24 15.46
N ASP A 554 -11.30 -20.30 16.07
CA ASP A 554 -12.67 -20.32 16.61
C ASP A 554 -12.76 -19.40 17.84
N CYS A 555 -13.85 -18.63 17.97
CA CYS A 555 -14.05 -17.74 19.12
C CYS A 555 -14.15 -18.47 20.47
N ARG A 556 -14.29 -19.81 20.46
CA ARG A 556 -14.37 -20.70 21.63
C ARG A 556 -13.07 -21.47 21.89
N ALA A 557 -12.02 -21.23 21.11
CA ALA A 557 -10.72 -21.88 21.31
C ALA A 557 -10.16 -21.57 22.71
N GLY A 558 -9.32 -22.49 23.22
CA GLY A 558 -8.75 -22.40 24.56
C GLY A 558 -7.69 -21.31 24.72
N GLU A 559 -7.16 -21.16 25.93
CA GLU A 559 -6.18 -20.11 26.26
C GLU A 559 -4.78 -20.40 25.71
N GLU A 560 -4.49 -21.67 25.42
CA GLU A 560 -3.27 -22.14 24.75
C GLU A 560 -3.00 -21.44 23.41
N VAL A 561 -4.04 -20.90 22.75
CA VAL A 561 -3.89 -20.09 21.53
C VAL A 561 -3.02 -18.86 21.79
N PHE A 562 -3.20 -18.18 22.92
CA PHE A 562 -2.47 -16.95 23.21
C PHE A 562 -1.00 -17.23 23.57
N GLU A 563 -0.70 -18.39 24.14
CA GLU A 563 0.67 -18.86 24.36
C GLU A 563 1.35 -19.12 23.01
N TYR A 564 0.70 -19.89 22.13
CA TYR A 564 1.18 -20.11 20.76
C TYR A 564 1.45 -18.79 20.01
N LEU A 565 0.54 -17.81 20.11
CA LEU A 565 0.73 -16.50 19.48
C LEU A 565 1.95 -15.74 20.04
N ARG A 566 2.23 -15.83 21.35
CA ARG A 566 3.41 -15.20 21.97
C ARG A 566 4.71 -15.87 21.53
N GLU A 567 4.70 -17.18 21.35
CA GLU A 567 5.86 -17.96 20.90
C GLU A 567 6.15 -17.78 19.40
N ASN A 568 5.20 -17.24 18.63
CA ASN A 568 5.33 -17.02 17.19
C ASN A 568 5.27 -15.52 16.84
N PRO A 569 6.37 -14.75 16.98
CA PRO A 569 6.39 -13.30 16.80
C PRO A 569 6.17 -12.81 15.35
N VAL A 570 6.22 -13.72 14.37
CA VAL A 570 5.96 -13.40 12.95
C VAL A 570 4.46 -13.22 12.67
N ILE A 571 3.59 -13.77 13.53
CA ILE A 571 2.13 -13.64 13.41
C ILE A 571 1.74 -12.21 13.74
N SER A 572 1.05 -11.52 12.86
CA SER A 572 0.60 -10.14 13.12
C SER A 572 -0.90 -9.96 12.97
N ASP A 573 -1.61 -11.02 12.58
CA ASP A 573 -3.00 -10.92 12.14
C ASP A 573 -3.79 -12.17 12.51
N VAL A 574 -4.92 -11.96 13.17
CA VAL A 574 -5.76 -13.02 13.72
C VAL A 574 -7.17 -12.91 13.17
N ILE A 575 -7.59 -13.88 12.37
CA ILE A 575 -8.99 -14.02 11.95
C ILE A 575 -9.74 -14.80 13.03
N VAL A 576 -10.84 -14.26 13.54
CA VAL A 576 -11.69 -14.88 14.55
C VAL A 576 -13.03 -15.26 13.92
N ARG A 577 -13.41 -16.52 14.10
CA ARG A 577 -14.68 -17.10 13.64
C ARG A 577 -15.69 -17.21 14.78
N PRO A 578 -16.73 -16.35 14.82
CA PRO A 578 -17.84 -16.49 15.73
C PRO A 578 -18.94 -17.39 15.13
N GLU A 579 -18.84 -18.71 15.31
CA GLU A 579 -19.81 -19.68 14.74
C GLU A 579 -21.27 -19.42 15.18
N SER A 580 -21.46 -18.93 16.41
CA SER A 580 -22.77 -18.50 16.96
C SER A 580 -23.26 -17.14 16.45
N GLY A 581 -22.50 -16.46 15.60
CA GLY A 581 -22.75 -15.06 15.25
C GLY A 581 -22.02 -14.06 16.15
N VAL A 582 -21.88 -12.84 15.64
CA VAL A 582 -21.08 -11.76 16.24
C VAL A 582 -21.72 -11.26 17.53
N GLY A 583 -23.04 -11.09 17.53
CA GLY A 583 -23.80 -10.61 18.70
C GLY A 583 -23.71 -11.58 19.88
N GLU A 584 -23.96 -12.87 19.64
CA GLU A 584 -23.89 -13.92 20.66
C GLU A 584 -22.46 -14.14 21.19
N SER A 585 -21.45 -13.90 20.34
CA SER A 585 -20.04 -14.08 20.69
C SER A 585 -19.39 -12.83 21.29
N LEU A 586 -20.13 -11.73 21.47
CA LEU A 586 -19.55 -10.42 21.82
C LEU A 586 -18.69 -10.45 23.09
N TYR A 587 -19.10 -11.17 24.13
CA TYR A 587 -18.29 -11.33 25.35
C TYR A 587 -16.93 -11.98 25.05
N ARG A 588 -16.92 -13.06 24.26
CA ARG A 588 -15.70 -13.77 23.88
C ARG A 588 -14.82 -12.92 22.97
N LEU A 589 -15.42 -12.22 22.01
CA LEU A 589 -14.70 -11.30 21.12
C LEU A 589 -13.98 -10.20 21.91
N LYS A 590 -14.64 -9.61 22.92
CA LYS A 590 -14.02 -8.63 23.82
C LYS A 590 -12.85 -9.22 24.60
N ARG A 591 -13.00 -10.44 25.12
CA ARG A 591 -11.91 -11.15 25.81
C ARG A 591 -10.73 -11.38 24.87
N ILE A 592 -10.99 -11.89 23.66
CA ILE A 592 -9.96 -12.15 22.65
C ILE A 592 -9.24 -10.85 22.28
N ALA A 593 -9.97 -9.78 21.96
CA ALA A 593 -9.37 -8.48 21.66
C ALA A 593 -8.46 -7.98 22.79
N GLY A 594 -8.90 -8.12 24.05
CA GLY A 594 -8.09 -7.75 25.22
C GLY A 594 -6.83 -8.59 25.41
N GLU A 595 -6.86 -9.88 25.09
CA GLU A 595 -5.67 -10.74 25.13
C GLU A 595 -4.72 -10.49 23.95
N LEU A 596 -5.26 -10.33 22.74
CA LEU A 596 -4.47 -10.00 21.55
C LEU A 596 -3.76 -8.64 21.73
N GLY A 597 -4.43 -7.64 22.29
CA GLY A 597 -3.84 -6.33 22.56
C GLY A 597 -2.70 -6.33 23.57
N LYS A 598 -2.48 -7.43 24.31
CA LYS A 598 -1.31 -7.61 25.19
C LYS A 598 -0.11 -8.21 24.45
N ILE A 599 -0.30 -8.72 23.24
CA ILE A 599 0.74 -9.36 22.43
C ILE A 599 1.27 -8.31 21.45
N GLY A 600 2.43 -7.72 21.75
CA GLY A 600 2.91 -6.50 21.10
C GLY A 600 3.21 -6.59 19.60
N HIS A 601 3.26 -7.79 19.02
CA HIS A 601 3.46 -8.04 17.59
C HIS A 601 2.17 -8.32 16.80
N ILE A 602 1.02 -8.42 17.48
CA ILE A 602 -0.30 -8.62 16.85
C ILE A 602 -0.94 -7.26 16.56
N ASN A 603 -1.18 -6.98 15.27
CA ASN A 603 -1.60 -5.67 14.80
C ASN A 603 -3.06 -5.64 14.33
N ALA A 604 -3.64 -6.81 14.08
CA ALA A 604 -4.98 -6.93 13.52
C ALA A 604 -5.78 -8.09 14.13
N MET A 605 -7.06 -7.83 14.36
CA MET A 605 -8.09 -8.81 14.65
C MET A 605 -9.20 -8.66 13.59
N ARG A 606 -9.53 -9.74 12.87
CA ARG A 606 -10.57 -9.72 11.84
C ARG A 606 -11.71 -10.61 12.25
N ILE A 607 -12.93 -10.11 12.23
CA ILE A 607 -14.11 -10.90 12.53
C ILE A 607 -14.72 -11.35 11.20
N ARG A 608 -14.70 -12.66 10.94
CA ARG A 608 -15.43 -13.22 9.80
C ARG A 608 -16.91 -13.31 10.14
N SER A 609 -17.77 -12.63 9.38
CA SER A 609 -19.20 -12.57 9.67
C SER A 609 -20.05 -12.82 8.43
N SER A 610 -20.67 -14.00 8.36
CA SER A 610 -21.73 -14.30 7.39
C SER A 610 -23.06 -13.61 7.72
N GLU A 611 -23.29 -13.23 8.98
CA GLU A 611 -24.44 -12.39 9.37
C GLU A 611 -24.37 -11.03 8.71
N PHE A 612 -23.17 -10.49 8.48
CA PHE A 612 -23.04 -9.23 7.75
C PHE A 612 -23.65 -9.32 6.34
N THR A 613 -23.47 -10.45 5.65
CA THR A 613 -24.07 -10.71 4.34
C THR A 613 -25.57 -10.98 4.43
N CYS A 614 -25.99 -11.83 5.35
CA CYS A 614 -27.33 -12.45 5.30
C CYS A 614 -28.37 -11.77 6.19
N ALA A 615 -27.92 -11.10 7.25
CA ALA A 615 -28.75 -10.49 8.29
C ALA A 615 -28.09 -9.21 8.84
N PRO A 616 -27.77 -8.21 7.98
CA PRO A 616 -27.07 -7.00 8.40
C PRO A 616 -27.80 -6.23 9.52
N GLU A 617 -29.11 -6.40 9.67
CA GLU A 617 -29.94 -5.83 10.74
C GLU A 617 -29.55 -6.29 12.16
N VAL A 618 -28.88 -7.44 12.29
CA VAL A 618 -28.34 -7.94 13.57
C VAL A 618 -27.29 -6.98 14.14
N PHE A 619 -26.61 -6.20 13.29
CA PHE A 619 -25.65 -5.17 13.68
C PHE A 619 -26.35 -3.90 14.18
N SER A 620 -26.99 -4.04 15.34
CA SER A 620 -27.60 -2.95 16.08
C SER A 620 -26.57 -1.86 16.45
N ARG A 621 -27.04 -0.64 16.73
CA ARG A 621 -26.14 0.45 17.17
C ARG A 621 -25.31 0.08 18.40
N PRO A 622 -25.86 -0.56 19.46
CA PRO A 622 -25.06 -1.03 20.59
C PRO A 622 -23.98 -2.03 20.20
N LEU A 623 -24.28 -2.96 19.28
CA LEU A 623 -23.28 -3.93 18.81
C LEU A 623 -22.15 -3.23 18.06
N VAL A 624 -22.47 -2.30 17.14
CA VAL A 624 -21.45 -1.50 16.44
C VAL A 624 -20.58 -0.69 17.41
N THR A 625 -21.17 -0.08 18.44
CA THR A 625 -20.39 0.61 19.49
C THR A 625 -19.47 -0.37 20.22
N ALA A 626 -19.97 -1.55 20.60
CA ALA A 626 -19.16 -2.54 21.29
C ALA A 626 -18.02 -3.10 20.43
N LEU A 627 -18.20 -3.19 19.11
CA LEU A 627 -17.12 -3.49 18.15
C LEU A 627 -16.11 -2.33 18.09
N ALA A 628 -16.58 -1.09 18.01
CA ALA A 628 -15.73 0.09 17.99
C ALA A 628 -14.86 0.21 19.25
N ASP A 629 -15.38 -0.16 20.42
CA ASP A 629 -14.62 -0.13 21.68
C ASP A 629 -13.47 -1.16 21.71
N MET A 630 -13.49 -2.17 20.83
CA MET A 630 -12.39 -3.13 20.65
C MET A 630 -11.36 -2.68 19.61
N ASN A 631 -11.69 -1.70 18.77
CA ASN A 631 -10.79 -1.22 17.73
C ASN A 631 -9.77 -0.24 18.34
N HIS A 632 -8.50 -0.63 18.39
CA HIS A 632 -7.42 0.20 18.93
C HIS A 632 -6.48 0.64 17.80
N LEU A 633 -6.84 1.71 17.11
CA LEU A 633 -5.93 2.35 16.14
C LEU A 633 -5.01 3.33 16.88
N SER A 634 -3.75 2.99 17.00
CA SER A 634 -2.72 3.81 17.64
C SER A 634 -1.40 3.67 16.89
N VAL A 635 -0.49 4.62 17.10
CA VAL A 635 0.88 4.51 16.59
C VAL A 635 1.69 3.49 17.39
N SER A 636 1.41 3.37 18.68
CA SER A 636 2.06 2.46 19.60
C SER A 636 1.13 1.31 20.00
N GLY A 637 1.41 0.12 19.46
CA GLY A 637 0.66 -1.10 19.74
C GLY A 637 -0.75 -1.13 19.12
N PRO A 638 -0.89 -0.94 17.79
CA PRO A 638 -2.19 -0.98 17.15
C PRO A 638 -2.83 -2.38 17.28
N LEU A 639 -4.13 -2.44 17.51
CA LEU A 639 -4.96 -3.62 17.30
C LEU A 639 -6.16 -3.23 16.45
N ARG A 640 -5.98 -3.29 15.14
CA ARG A 640 -7.00 -2.92 14.17
C ARG A 640 -8.09 -3.99 14.09
N LEU A 641 -9.33 -3.57 14.28
CA LEU A 641 -10.50 -4.42 14.07
C LEU A 641 -11.03 -4.29 12.64
N GLU A 642 -11.30 -5.42 11.99
CA GLU A 642 -11.93 -5.47 10.66
C GLU A 642 -13.08 -6.48 10.62
N ILE A 643 -14.01 -6.27 9.68
CA ILE A 643 -15.06 -7.24 9.37
C ILE A 643 -14.78 -7.84 8.00
N GLU A 644 -14.62 -9.16 7.97
CA GLU A 644 -14.58 -9.96 6.75
C GLU A 644 -15.97 -10.50 6.43
N THR A 645 -16.40 -10.34 5.19
CA THR A 645 -17.70 -10.83 4.71
C THR A 645 -17.61 -11.32 3.27
N TRP A 646 -18.72 -11.84 2.72
CA TRP A 646 -18.74 -12.53 1.43
C TRP A 646 -20.02 -12.25 0.66
N PHE A 647 -19.92 -12.02 -0.64
CA PHE A 647 -21.08 -11.92 -1.53
C PHE A 647 -20.77 -12.61 -2.87
N LEU A 648 -21.79 -13.19 -3.49
CA LEU A 648 -21.71 -13.86 -4.79
C LEU A 648 -22.07 -12.92 -5.94
N ASN A 649 -23.05 -12.04 -5.73
CA ASN A 649 -23.52 -11.10 -6.75
C ASN A 649 -24.03 -9.79 -6.14
N ALA A 650 -24.21 -8.79 -7.01
CA ALA A 650 -24.58 -7.42 -6.60
C ALA A 650 -25.95 -7.34 -5.92
N SER A 651 -26.87 -8.26 -6.22
CA SER A 651 -28.25 -8.23 -5.72
C SER A 651 -28.35 -8.47 -4.20
N GLN A 652 -27.34 -9.12 -3.62
CA GLN A 652 -27.25 -9.35 -2.18
C GLN A 652 -26.91 -8.08 -1.40
N LEU A 653 -26.37 -7.04 -2.06
CA LEU A 653 -26.06 -5.77 -1.42
C LEU A 653 -27.27 -4.85 -1.38
N THR A 654 -27.63 -4.43 -0.16
CA THR A 654 -28.79 -3.58 0.11
C THR A 654 -28.39 -2.23 0.69
N GLY A 655 -29.35 -1.31 0.79
CA GLY A 655 -29.14 -0.02 1.46
C GLY A 655 -28.71 -0.13 2.93
N GLU A 656 -29.09 -1.22 3.62
CA GLU A 656 -28.69 -1.47 5.00
C GLU A 656 -27.21 -1.79 5.12
N HIS A 657 -26.64 -2.56 4.20
CA HIS A 657 -25.19 -2.81 4.14
C HIS A 657 -24.41 -1.49 4.03
N ARG A 658 -24.82 -0.60 3.12
CA ARG A 658 -24.20 0.73 2.98
C ARG A 658 -24.28 1.55 4.27
N ARG A 659 -25.43 1.53 4.95
CA ARG A 659 -25.62 2.26 6.22
C ARG A 659 -24.74 1.69 7.32
N LEU A 660 -24.65 0.36 7.42
CA LEU A 660 -23.85 -0.35 8.40
C LEU A 660 -22.36 -0.13 8.18
N THR A 661 -21.86 -0.34 6.96
CA THR A 661 -20.46 -0.10 6.61
C THR A 661 -20.05 1.32 6.97
N ARG A 662 -20.86 2.34 6.61
CA ARG A 662 -20.57 3.73 7.00
C ARG A 662 -20.46 3.92 8.51
N ARG A 663 -21.30 3.25 9.32
CA ARG A 663 -21.20 3.34 10.80
C ARG A 663 -19.90 2.74 11.33
N LEU A 664 -19.46 1.63 10.74
CA LEU A 664 -18.20 0.96 11.11
C LEU A 664 -16.99 1.78 10.66
N THR A 665 -16.97 2.25 9.41
CA THR A 665 -15.87 3.06 8.87
C THR A 665 -15.70 4.37 9.63
N ASN A 666 -16.79 5.02 10.06
CA ASN A 666 -16.74 6.21 10.93
C ASN A 666 -16.22 5.92 12.36
N ARG A 667 -15.88 4.67 12.67
CA ARG A 667 -15.18 4.22 13.87
C ARG A 667 -13.82 3.58 13.55
N GLY A 668 -13.30 3.82 12.34
CA GLY A 668 -12.04 3.23 11.86
C GLY A 668 -12.10 1.72 11.62
N ILE A 669 -13.29 1.11 11.54
CA ILE A 669 -13.45 -0.32 11.23
C ILE A 669 -13.72 -0.48 9.74
N THR A 670 -12.81 -1.15 9.05
CA THR A 670 -12.96 -1.48 7.63
C THR A 670 -13.80 -2.74 7.47
N VAL A 671 -14.73 -2.70 6.52
CA VAL A 671 -15.46 -3.87 6.04
C VAL A 671 -14.89 -4.24 4.68
N TYR A 672 -14.42 -5.46 4.53
CA TYR A 672 -13.97 -5.98 3.25
C TYR A 672 -14.70 -7.27 2.90
N ALA A 673 -14.85 -7.51 1.61
CA ALA A 673 -15.55 -8.67 1.10
C ALA A 673 -14.70 -9.49 0.16
N ASN A 674 -15.00 -10.78 0.15
CA ASN A 674 -14.44 -11.77 -0.74
C ASN A 674 -15.54 -12.43 -1.58
N THR A 675 -15.19 -12.94 -2.75
CA THR A 675 -16.13 -13.58 -3.68
C THR A 675 -15.46 -14.77 -4.36
N PRO A 676 -16.03 -15.99 -4.33
CA PRO A 676 -15.61 -17.07 -5.20
C PRO A 676 -16.21 -16.94 -6.60
N LEU A 677 -15.41 -17.21 -7.63
CA LEU A 677 -15.89 -17.40 -9.00
C LEU A 677 -16.48 -18.80 -9.14
N LEU A 678 -17.77 -18.85 -9.46
CA LEU A 678 -18.55 -20.07 -9.59
C LEU A 678 -18.98 -20.19 -11.05
N GLY A 679 -18.55 -21.28 -11.70
CA GLY A 679 -18.79 -21.48 -13.13
C GLY A 679 -20.28 -21.49 -13.46
N GLY A 680 -20.67 -20.76 -14.50
CA GLY A 680 -22.05 -20.55 -14.91
C GLY A 680 -22.87 -19.62 -14.00
N ILE A 681 -22.35 -19.15 -12.87
CA ILE A 681 -23.08 -18.28 -11.93
C ILE A 681 -22.63 -16.83 -12.03
N ASN A 682 -21.35 -16.58 -11.76
CA ASN A 682 -20.79 -15.21 -11.68
C ASN A 682 -19.43 -15.06 -12.37
N ASP A 683 -19.01 -16.05 -13.14
CA ASP A 683 -17.81 -16.08 -13.98
C ASP A 683 -17.93 -15.26 -15.26
N PHE A 684 -18.76 -14.21 -15.24
CA PHE A 684 -18.97 -13.30 -16.36
C PHE A 684 -18.46 -11.89 -16.04
N PRO A 685 -17.81 -11.20 -17.00
CA PRO A 685 -17.26 -9.85 -16.77
C PRO A 685 -18.28 -8.83 -16.25
N ASP A 686 -19.51 -8.83 -16.79
CA ASP A 686 -20.57 -7.90 -16.37
C ASP A 686 -21.01 -8.13 -14.93
N GLU A 687 -21.14 -9.38 -14.51
CA GLU A 687 -21.63 -9.74 -13.17
C GLU A 687 -20.65 -9.27 -12.09
N ILE A 688 -19.36 -9.55 -12.27
CA ILE A 688 -18.33 -9.10 -11.33
C ILE A 688 -18.12 -7.58 -11.41
N CYS A 689 -18.25 -6.95 -12.59
CA CYS A 689 -18.18 -5.49 -12.70
C CYS A 689 -19.32 -4.81 -11.92
N GLN A 690 -20.55 -5.34 -12.00
CA GLN A 690 -21.68 -4.86 -11.22
C GLN A 690 -21.47 -5.07 -9.72
N LEU A 691 -20.98 -6.24 -9.31
CA LEU A 691 -20.65 -6.54 -7.92
C LEU A 691 -19.59 -5.59 -7.36
N THR A 692 -18.54 -5.36 -8.14
CA THR A 692 -17.45 -4.43 -7.81
C THR A 692 -17.97 -3.01 -7.58
N PHE A 693 -18.83 -2.52 -8.49
CA PHE A 693 -19.50 -1.23 -8.32
C PHE A 693 -20.42 -1.21 -7.08
N ALA A 694 -21.15 -2.29 -6.80
CA ALA A 694 -22.03 -2.41 -5.63
C ALA A 694 -21.24 -2.38 -4.32
N TYR A 695 -20.13 -3.11 -4.22
CA TYR A 695 -19.21 -3.04 -3.09
C TYR A 695 -18.72 -1.63 -2.87
N ARG A 696 -18.22 -1.01 -3.94
CA ARG A 696 -17.73 0.35 -3.88
C ARG A 696 -18.83 1.28 -3.43
N LYS A 697 -20.06 1.21 -3.95
CA LYS A 697 -21.19 2.04 -3.50
C LYS A 697 -21.56 1.81 -2.03
N ALA A 698 -21.44 0.59 -1.53
CA ALA A 698 -21.67 0.24 -0.12
C ALA A 698 -20.53 0.70 0.82
N GLY A 699 -19.36 1.05 0.27
CA GLY A 699 -18.17 1.37 1.06
C GLY A 699 -17.41 0.13 1.55
N ILE A 700 -17.66 -1.03 0.93
CA ILE A 700 -17.00 -2.29 1.21
C ILE A 700 -15.80 -2.41 0.28
N GLU A 701 -14.63 -2.74 0.84
CA GLU A 701 -13.42 -2.98 0.05
C GLU A 701 -13.50 -4.38 -0.58
N PHE A 702 -13.42 -4.47 -1.91
CA PHE A 702 -13.37 -5.76 -2.59
C PHE A 702 -11.95 -6.31 -2.52
N HIS A 703 -11.75 -7.32 -1.66
CA HIS A 703 -10.42 -7.81 -1.32
C HIS A 703 -10.00 -8.97 -2.22
N HIS A 704 -10.63 -10.14 -2.09
CA HIS A 704 -10.30 -11.33 -2.89
C HIS A 704 -11.44 -11.76 -3.82
N LEU A 705 -11.09 -12.02 -5.07
CA LEU A 705 -11.85 -12.83 -6.00
C LEU A 705 -11.15 -14.19 -6.12
N TYR A 706 -11.71 -15.21 -5.48
CA TYR A 706 -11.16 -16.57 -5.54
C TYR A 706 -11.46 -17.18 -6.89
N VAL A 707 -10.42 -17.38 -7.69
CA VAL A 707 -10.50 -17.96 -9.03
C VAL A 707 -10.67 -19.48 -8.94
N ALA A 708 -9.99 -20.13 -8.00
CA ALA A 708 -10.15 -21.55 -7.74
C ALA A 708 -9.69 -21.99 -6.35
N GLY A 709 -10.06 -23.23 -6.00
CA GLY A 709 -9.55 -23.95 -4.83
C GLY A 709 -10.23 -23.61 -3.50
N HIS A 710 -11.08 -22.58 -3.47
CA HIS A 710 -11.93 -22.27 -2.31
C HIS A 710 -12.87 -23.45 -2.02
N PRO A 711 -13.22 -23.78 -0.75
CA PRO A 711 -13.99 -24.99 -0.46
C PRO A 711 -15.31 -25.10 -1.23
N VAL A 712 -16.05 -24.00 -1.38
CA VAL A 712 -17.26 -23.95 -2.22
C VAL A 712 -17.01 -24.28 -3.71
N GLN A 713 -15.85 -23.91 -4.25
CA GLN A 713 -15.46 -24.21 -5.63
C GLN A 713 -15.04 -25.68 -5.79
N ARG A 714 -14.47 -26.31 -4.75
CA ARG A 714 -14.13 -27.74 -4.78
C ARG A 714 -15.37 -28.63 -4.95
N GLU A 715 -16.53 -28.14 -4.50
CA GLU A 715 -17.84 -28.78 -4.68
C GLU A 715 -18.47 -28.39 -6.02
N TRP A 716 -18.62 -27.08 -6.31
CA TRP A 716 -19.34 -26.60 -7.50
C TRP A 716 -18.54 -26.67 -8.80
N ASN A 717 -17.32 -26.11 -8.82
CA ASN A 717 -16.55 -25.91 -10.05
C ASN A 717 -16.02 -27.22 -10.62
N ARG A 718 -16.06 -28.33 -9.88
CA ARG A 718 -15.74 -29.65 -10.43
C ARG A 718 -16.62 -30.01 -11.62
N GLU A 719 -17.90 -29.67 -11.53
CA GLU A 719 -18.89 -29.92 -12.60
C GLU A 719 -19.08 -28.68 -13.48
N HIS A 720 -18.74 -27.49 -12.97
CA HIS A 720 -18.90 -26.21 -13.64
C HIS A 720 -17.56 -25.44 -13.61
N PRO A 721 -16.53 -25.89 -14.34
CA PRO A 721 -15.21 -25.30 -14.26
C PRO A 721 -15.21 -23.87 -14.78
N VAL A 722 -14.36 -23.03 -14.17
CA VAL A 722 -14.12 -21.66 -14.64
C VAL A 722 -13.01 -21.71 -15.69
N ASP A 723 -13.24 -21.06 -16.83
CA ASP A 723 -12.24 -20.91 -17.89
C ASP A 723 -11.25 -19.79 -17.52
N MET A 724 -9.95 -20.09 -17.58
CA MET A 724 -8.88 -19.10 -17.41
C MET A 724 -9.06 -17.89 -18.35
N TYR A 725 -9.62 -18.12 -19.54
CA TYR A 725 -9.94 -17.05 -20.48
C TYR A 725 -10.92 -16.02 -19.89
N ASP A 726 -11.95 -16.48 -19.17
CA ASP A 726 -12.97 -15.60 -18.59
C ASP A 726 -12.39 -14.77 -17.42
N VAL A 727 -11.39 -15.31 -16.69
CA VAL A 727 -10.69 -14.59 -15.62
C VAL A 727 -10.02 -13.31 -16.15
N ILE A 728 -9.33 -13.41 -17.29
CA ILE A 728 -8.68 -12.26 -17.94
C ILE A 728 -9.72 -11.27 -18.50
N ASP A 729 -10.85 -11.75 -19.02
CA ASP A 729 -11.94 -10.88 -19.50
C ASP A 729 -12.59 -10.10 -18.34
N ILE A 730 -12.83 -10.77 -17.21
CA ILE A 730 -13.31 -10.15 -15.96
C ILE A 730 -12.32 -9.07 -15.51
N ALA A 731 -11.03 -9.41 -15.40
CA ALA A 731 -10.01 -8.47 -14.94
C ALA A 731 -9.85 -7.26 -15.86
N SER A 732 -9.85 -7.49 -17.16
CA SER A 732 -9.74 -6.44 -18.17
C SER A 732 -10.92 -5.48 -18.11
N LYS A 733 -12.16 -6.01 -17.99
CA LYS A 733 -13.36 -5.18 -17.90
C LYS A 733 -13.37 -4.34 -16.62
N ILE A 734 -13.10 -4.95 -15.46
CA ILE A 734 -13.04 -4.23 -14.17
C ILE A 734 -11.98 -3.13 -14.22
N ARG A 735 -10.80 -3.40 -14.78
CA ARG A 735 -9.73 -2.40 -14.84
C ARG A 735 -10.07 -1.23 -15.78
N ARG A 736 -10.72 -1.52 -16.91
CA ARG A 736 -11.14 -0.53 -17.92
C ARG A 736 -12.29 0.34 -17.44
N GLU A 737 -13.35 -0.27 -16.94
CA GLU A 737 -14.64 0.39 -16.66
C GLU A 737 -14.82 0.76 -15.19
N GLY A 738 -14.17 0.02 -14.30
CA GLY A 738 -14.20 0.25 -12.86
C GLY A 738 -13.24 1.33 -12.39
N SER A 739 -13.34 1.61 -11.10
CA SER A 739 -12.44 2.46 -10.35
C SER A 739 -11.09 1.79 -10.10
N GLY A 740 -10.01 2.57 -10.02
CA GLY A 740 -8.71 2.04 -9.60
C GLY A 740 -8.70 1.47 -8.16
N ARG A 741 -9.71 1.78 -7.33
CA ARG A 741 -9.88 1.27 -5.96
C ARG A 741 -10.89 0.11 -5.86
N GLU A 742 -11.47 -0.29 -6.99
CA GLU A 742 -12.58 -1.25 -7.06
C GLU A 742 -12.11 -2.69 -7.31
N GLY A 743 -11.01 -2.89 -8.04
CA GLY A 743 -10.61 -4.22 -8.47
C GLY A 743 -10.08 -5.11 -7.33
N PRO A 744 -10.47 -6.39 -7.26
CA PRO A 744 -9.98 -7.34 -6.26
C PRO A 744 -8.55 -7.82 -6.55
N ARG A 745 -8.00 -8.67 -5.67
CA ARG A 745 -6.92 -9.61 -6.01
C ARG A 745 -7.53 -10.92 -6.52
N TYR A 746 -6.89 -11.53 -7.51
CA TYR A 746 -7.31 -12.80 -8.09
C TYR A 746 -6.54 -13.92 -7.39
N ILE A 747 -7.25 -14.78 -6.65
CA ILE A 747 -6.63 -15.71 -5.70
C ILE A 747 -6.85 -17.16 -6.13
N LEU A 748 -5.80 -17.96 -6.04
CA LEU A 748 -5.88 -19.42 -6.01
C LEU A 748 -5.67 -19.87 -4.57
N GLN A 749 -6.68 -20.53 -3.97
CA GLN A 749 -6.55 -21.08 -2.64
C GLN A 749 -6.05 -22.53 -2.71
N THR A 750 -4.94 -22.82 -2.05
CA THR A 750 -4.34 -24.17 -2.04
C THR A 750 -4.20 -24.70 -0.62
N PRO A 751 -4.03 -26.02 -0.42
CA PRO A 751 -3.65 -26.59 0.87
C PRO A 751 -2.34 -26.04 1.45
N LEU A 752 -1.49 -25.43 0.61
CA LEU A 752 -0.21 -24.83 1.00
C LEU A 752 -0.32 -23.31 1.25
N GLY A 753 -1.52 -22.73 1.12
CA GLY A 753 -1.78 -21.30 1.25
C GLY A 753 -2.32 -20.67 -0.04
N GLU A 754 -2.61 -19.37 0.03
CA GLU A 754 -3.17 -18.61 -1.10
C GLU A 754 -2.06 -18.04 -1.98
N VAL A 755 -2.18 -18.09 -3.30
CA VAL A 755 -1.28 -17.42 -4.25
C VAL A 755 -2.06 -16.52 -5.21
N TYR A 756 -1.39 -15.54 -5.81
CA TYR A 756 -1.98 -14.66 -6.83
C TYR A 756 -1.94 -15.32 -8.19
N TYR A 757 -3.09 -15.29 -8.86
CA TYR A 757 -3.29 -15.82 -10.20
C TYR A 757 -2.29 -15.21 -11.19
N GLY A 758 -1.42 -16.05 -11.76
CA GLY A 758 -0.40 -15.67 -12.74
C GLY A 758 0.79 -14.85 -12.20
N LEU A 759 0.59 -14.05 -11.15
CA LEU A 759 1.62 -13.15 -10.61
C LEU A 759 2.57 -13.84 -9.63
N THR A 760 2.06 -14.69 -8.74
CA THR A 760 2.88 -15.49 -7.80
C THR A 760 2.58 -16.99 -7.94
N SER A 761 2.12 -17.35 -9.13
CA SER A 761 1.82 -18.71 -9.52
C SER A 761 1.93 -18.87 -11.03
N SER A 762 2.37 -20.05 -11.46
CA SER A 762 2.52 -20.39 -12.88
C SER A 762 1.71 -21.64 -13.20
N PHE A 763 1.13 -21.70 -14.40
CA PHE A 763 0.24 -22.79 -14.81
C PHE A 763 0.98 -23.85 -15.65
N ILE A 764 0.65 -25.12 -15.41
CA ILE A 764 1.14 -26.26 -16.16
C ILE A 764 -0.10 -26.99 -16.72
N HIS A 765 -0.19 -27.02 -18.04
CA HIS A 765 -1.30 -27.61 -18.78
C HIS A 765 -1.01 -29.09 -19.04
N GLY A 766 -1.97 -29.96 -18.72
CA GLY A 766 -1.85 -31.40 -18.96
C GLY A 766 -3.20 -32.05 -19.28
N GLU A 767 -3.15 -33.31 -19.75
CA GLU A 767 -4.35 -34.09 -20.07
C GLU A 767 -5.26 -34.32 -18.84
N ASP A 768 -4.67 -34.34 -17.64
CA ASP A 768 -5.36 -34.53 -16.35
C ASP A 768 -5.87 -33.21 -15.73
N GLY A 769 -5.83 -32.11 -16.46
CA GLY A 769 -6.27 -30.77 -16.01
C GLY A 769 -5.13 -29.81 -15.70
N ILE A 770 -5.44 -28.71 -15.01
CA ILE A 770 -4.48 -27.64 -14.70
C ILE A 770 -3.75 -27.95 -13.39
N ARG A 771 -2.43 -27.86 -13.44
CA ARG A 771 -1.56 -27.83 -12.25
C ARG A 771 -0.98 -26.44 -12.09
N VAL A 772 -0.74 -26.05 -10.85
CA VAL A 772 -0.25 -24.73 -10.48
C VAL A 772 1.03 -24.88 -9.69
N LYS A 773 2.08 -24.21 -10.15
CA LYS A 773 3.34 -24.03 -9.43
C LYS A 773 3.20 -22.82 -8.49
N LEU A 774 3.54 -22.99 -7.22
CA LEU A 774 3.39 -21.96 -6.19
C LEU A 774 4.70 -21.19 -6.01
N ASP A 775 4.88 -20.11 -6.78
CA ASP A 775 6.14 -19.38 -6.84
C ASP A 775 6.51 -18.72 -5.50
N SER A 776 5.54 -18.31 -4.68
CA SER A 776 5.81 -17.76 -3.33
C SER A 776 6.38 -18.76 -2.32
N TYR A 777 6.24 -20.07 -2.54
CA TYR A 777 6.45 -21.07 -1.49
C TYR A 777 7.56 -22.06 -1.81
N SER A 778 8.12 -22.64 -0.76
CA SER A 778 9.15 -23.69 -0.85
C SER A 778 9.08 -24.61 0.37
N LEU A 779 9.65 -25.81 0.29
CA LEU A 779 9.74 -26.68 1.47
C LEU A 779 10.49 -26.03 2.65
N PRO A 780 11.61 -25.30 2.45
CA PRO A 780 12.24 -24.51 3.51
C PRO A 780 11.27 -23.53 4.21
N TYR A 781 10.45 -22.79 3.45
CA TYR A 781 9.47 -21.86 4.01
C TYR A 781 8.51 -22.54 5.00
N PHE A 782 7.99 -23.72 4.66
CA PHE A 782 7.11 -24.46 5.59
C PHE A 782 7.87 -25.03 6.79
N ARG A 783 9.14 -25.44 6.60
CA ARG A 783 9.99 -25.96 7.68
C ARG A 783 10.46 -24.89 8.66
N GLU A 784 10.54 -23.64 8.24
CA GLU A 784 10.77 -22.50 9.14
C GLU A 784 9.59 -22.33 10.11
N MET A 785 8.36 -22.56 9.65
CA MET A 785 7.17 -22.53 10.53
C MET A 785 7.00 -23.82 11.35
N TYR A 786 7.34 -24.97 10.78
CA TYR A 786 7.19 -26.27 11.42
C TYR A 786 8.32 -27.22 10.95
N PRO A 787 9.39 -27.41 11.75
CA PRO A 787 10.61 -28.10 11.31
C PRO A 787 10.39 -29.49 10.71
N ASP A 788 9.42 -30.25 11.23
CA ASP A 788 9.08 -31.60 10.78
C ASP A 788 8.09 -31.63 9.61
N TYR A 789 7.88 -30.50 8.93
CA TYR A 789 6.90 -30.39 7.85
C TYR A 789 7.22 -31.31 6.67
N GLN A 790 6.17 -31.98 6.20
CA GLN A 790 6.16 -32.80 5.00
C GLN A 790 5.07 -32.29 4.06
N LEU A 791 5.37 -32.30 2.77
CA LEU A 791 4.39 -31.91 1.76
C LEU A 791 3.25 -32.94 1.69
N PRO A 792 2.03 -32.50 1.38
CA PRO A 792 0.92 -33.41 1.09
C PRO A 792 1.26 -34.37 -0.07
N GLU A 793 0.68 -35.59 -0.05
CA GLU A 793 1.01 -36.66 -1.00
C GLU A 793 0.81 -36.28 -2.48
N ASN A 794 -0.13 -35.38 -2.77
CA ASN A 794 -0.46 -34.93 -4.13
C ASN A 794 0.33 -33.68 -4.58
N VAL A 795 1.34 -33.26 -3.82
CA VAL A 795 2.21 -32.14 -4.15
C VAL A 795 3.56 -32.64 -4.66
N GLU A 796 3.93 -32.19 -5.84
CA GLU A 796 5.24 -32.44 -6.43
C GLU A 796 6.17 -31.26 -6.21
N ILE A 797 7.49 -31.49 -6.25
CA ILE A 797 8.48 -30.41 -6.25
C ILE A 797 8.98 -30.22 -7.68
N GLY A 798 8.77 -29.01 -8.21
CA GLY A 798 9.33 -28.57 -9.48
C GLY A 798 10.86 -28.54 -9.46
N LYS A 799 11.47 -28.45 -10.64
CA LYS A 799 12.95 -28.42 -10.78
C LYS A 799 13.61 -27.23 -10.08
N ASP A 800 12.86 -26.15 -9.89
CA ASP A 800 13.23 -24.93 -9.17
C ASP A 800 12.98 -25.01 -7.66
N GLY A 801 12.56 -26.17 -7.14
CA GLY A 801 12.28 -26.37 -5.72
C GLY A 801 10.90 -25.86 -5.28
N LYS A 802 10.06 -25.37 -6.21
CA LYS A 802 8.74 -24.83 -5.90
C LYS A 802 7.67 -25.94 -5.90
N PRO A 803 6.68 -25.91 -4.99
CA PRO A 803 5.59 -26.87 -4.99
C PRO A 803 4.70 -26.76 -6.23
N VAL A 804 4.29 -27.90 -6.79
CA VAL A 804 3.35 -28.02 -7.92
C VAL A 804 2.17 -28.88 -7.51
N ILE A 805 0.98 -28.31 -7.61
CA ILE A 805 -0.27 -28.91 -7.10
C ILE A 805 -1.33 -28.96 -8.21
N PRO A 806 -2.17 -30.02 -8.29
CA PRO A 806 -3.37 -29.99 -9.11
C PRO A 806 -4.43 -29.03 -8.56
N VAL A 807 -5.03 -28.20 -9.42
CA VAL A 807 -6.14 -27.31 -9.06
C VAL A 807 -7.38 -27.71 -9.83
N SER A 808 -8.35 -28.30 -9.13
CA SER A 808 -9.63 -28.72 -9.71
C SER A 808 -10.56 -27.52 -9.98
N GLY A 809 -11.40 -27.63 -11.01
CA GLY A 809 -12.43 -26.64 -11.31
C GLY A 809 -11.93 -25.42 -12.09
N LEU A 810 -10.72 -25.51 -12.64
CA LEU A 810 -10.24 -24.65 -13.71
C LEU A 810 -10.07 -25.46 -15.00
N VAL A 811 -10.38 -24.81 -16.11
CA VAL A 811 -10.05 -25.28 -17.46
C VAL A 811 -9.38 -24.15 -18.24
N SER A 812 -8.67 -24.51 -19.30
CA SER A 812 -8.17 -23.52 -20.24
C SER A 812 -8.66 -23.88 -21.64
N SER A 813 -9.38 -22.96 -22.27
CA SER A 813 -9.82 -23.10 -23.67
C SER A 813 -8.74 -22.73 -24.68
N THR A 814 -7.54 -22.34 -24.22
CA THR A 814 -6.42 -21.93 -25.06
C THR A 814 -5.09 -22.45 -24.50
N GLU A 815 -4.01 -22.32 -25.28
CA GLU A 815 -2.65 -22.59 -24.80
C GLU A 815 -2.00 -21.35 -24.15
N PHE A 816 -2.78 -20.32 -23.80
CA PHE A 816 -2.24 -19.10 -23.20
C PHE A 816 -1.71 -19.39 -21.78
N PRO A 817 -0.53 -18.85 -21.39
CA PRO A 817 0.12 -19.22 -20.12
C PRO A 817 -0.62 -18.80 -18.85
N ILE A 818 -1.59 -17.88 -18.95
CA ILE A 818 -2.36 -17.32 -17.83
C ILE A 818 -3.83 -17.14 -18.17
#